data_AF-A0AAW0FEX4-F1
#
_entry.id   AF-A0AAW0FEX4-F1
#
_cell.length_a   1.000
_cell.length_b   1.000
_cell.length_c   1.000
_cell.angle_alpha   90.00
_cell.angle_beta   90.00
_cell.angle_gamma   90.00
#
_symmetry.space_group_name_H-M   'P 1'
#
loop_
_entity.id
_entity.type
_entity.pdbx_description
1 polymer ?
#
loop_
_entity_poly.entity_id
_entity_poly.type
_entity_poly.pdbx_seq_one_letter_code
_entity_poly.pdbx_strand_id
1 'polypeptide(L)'
;MEDVELSDLVKRFQSLQKEQITNLISERNAVEIVNALIQKKLVDLLFTTDAKEYLTWDELRREIVDEVLANGGRLNVVDLPGLLSVHTFQVERVLPRVLEENPSLTLEGGELMTADYLDSIVLAAGDLLKEQGSLAIAQFASTNQLSSLFSKNLLSRGMDRGRIDAVMQDASLYTRQFVRLQRTVVRAGLLAAESPVRLDAFYKRHGLFSPLMTAVVDELRGELPGSWDGYNTYVPLVYETRRAAELQNLYASNGCVEYAALQRQEIQHPRQYLVDRYNPPDAAAVATTSSAPANQRKGRRRGAGGRPTAAATRDAVPRVTVRASADYPLCGYPLTNGFVSDRLLSHLPALQSLVDGEAVAVDVAEQLPLFVEVERDWPLLEERLRELYPGLESATLIANSVLVDTSAAEATVMAALPAALAMAAKSRVPASAAAADTIASVLKLPRDRYGEAIRELADLWGEAVAAVQQQLAMSASKSAAAELKQTRAALQEELAARWVRLWVSAKGVEWALAQLDEPTASSIVRHIMATEAYELARLVLRNESLDTPEWSERVAAALEQVSQPAQLKKALLPFSENRRSSLSPIVDGVSGKSLEVFLDSLRDMSGAGVIAVASFHAPNKKTERDVYAKMRESVVEEVRAASASRVDAGANGKLLASLCTLLVHQRFRCHVELPGKAVAGVVSRLRTEAEMPPTLESAKESVAAALQHGTVDDAAAAALEELRAATLALC
;
A
#
# COMPACT_ATOMS: atom_id res chain seq x y z
N MET A 1 53.25 105.74 -46.58
CA MET A 1 52.16 106.55 -47.17
C MET A 1 51.03 106.74 -46.15
N GLU A 2 50.71 105.72 -45.34
CA GLU A 2 49.69 105.78 -44.28
C GLU A 2 49.95 106.82 -43.16
N ASP A 3 51.21 107.07 -42.76
CA ASP A 3 51.51 108.08 -41.73
C ASP A 3 51.21 109.53 -42.18
N VAL A 4 51.29 109.80 -43.49
CA VAL A 4 50.99 111.12 -44.05
C VAL A 4 49.48 111.35 -44.03
N GLU A 5 48.70 110.32 -44.39
CA GLU A 5 47.24 110.32 -44.32
C GLU A 5 46.74 110.46 -42.89
N LEU A 6 47.37 109.77 -41.93
CA LEU A 6 47.06 109.91 -40.50
C LEU A 6 47.38 111.33 -40.01
N SER A 7 48.51 111.92 -40.41
CA SER A 7 48.90 113.28 -40.03
C SER A 7 47.96 114.35 -40.62
N ASP A 8 47.46 114.13 -41.84
CA ASP A 8 46.50 115.02 -42.48
C ASP A 8 45.08 114.85 -41.91
N LEU A 9 44.71 113.64 -41.52
CA LEU A 9 43.47 113.37 -40.79
C LEU A 9 43.50 114.05 -39.41
N VAL A 10 44.62 113.98 -38.70
CA VAL A 10 44.83 114.66 -37.40
C VAL A 10 44.79 116.17 -37.57
N LYS A 11 45.40 116.73 -38.63
CA LYS A 11 45.31 118.17 -38.93
C LYS A 11 43.87 118.57 -39.26
N ARG A 12 43.16 117.78 -40.07
CA ARG A 12 41.73 118.00 -40.39
C ARG A 12 40.87 117.95 -39.14
N PHE A 13 41.14 117.01 -38.23
CA PHE A 13 40.47 116.89 -36.95
C PHE A 13 40.75 118.08 -36.04
N GLN A 14 42.01 118.54 -35.97
CA GLN A 14 42.38 119.75 -35.22
C GLN A 14 41.77 121.03 -35.81
N SER A 15 41.62 121.13 -37.13
CA SER A 15 40.91 122.25 -37.76
C SER A 15 39.41 122.21 -37.47
N LEU A 16 38.79 121.03 -37.52
CA LEU A 16 37.37 120.83 -37.17
C LEU A 16 37.09 121.10 -35.69
N GLN A 17 38.03 120.80 -34.79
CA GLN A 17 37.93 121.14 -33.37
C GLN A 17 38.07 122.64 -33.08
N LYS A 18 38.76 123.39 -33.95
CA LYS A 18 38.93 124.85 -33.83
C LYS A 18 37.76 125.64 -34.44
N GLU A 19 36.97 125.01 -35.31
CA GLU A 19 35.71 125.59 -35.79
C GLU A 19 34.72 125.66 -34.62
N GLN A 20 34.52 126.86 -34.07
CA GLN A 20 33.44 127.11 -33.13
C GLN A 20 32.12 127.07 -33.90
N ILE A 21 31.42 125.94 -33.81
CA ILE A 21 30.06 125.78 -34.30
C ILE A 21 29.17 126.76 -33.51
N THR A 22 28.68 127.80 -34.18
CA THR A 22 27.91 128.89 -33.55
C THR A 22 26.50 128.48 -33.09
N ASN A 23 26.05 127.29 -33.48
CA ASN A 23 24.75 126.72 -33.09
C ASN A 23 24.94 125.43 -32.27
N LEU A 24 25.69 125.51 -31.18
CA LEU A 24 25.71 124.46 -30.17
C LEU A 24 24.43 124.57 -29.33
N ILE A 25 23.54 123.60 -29.49
CA ILE A 25 22.47 123.38 -28.52
C ILE A 25 23.17 122.96 -27.22
N SER A 26 23.04 123.76 -26.17
CA SER A 26 23.57 123.38 -24.84
C SER A 26 22.91 122.07 -24.38
N GLU A 27 23.59 121.26 -23.57
CA GLU A 27 23.03 120.02 -23.03
C GLU A 27 21.66 120.26 -22.38
N ARG A 28 21.51 121.37 -21.66
CA ARG A 28 20.25 121.81 -21.08
C ARG A 28 19.16 122.06 -22.13
N ASN A 29 19.49 122.77 -23.22
CA ASN A 29 18.54 123.01 -24.30
C ASN A 29 18.20 121.71 -25.05
N ALA A 30 19.16 120.79 -25.20
CA ALA A 30 18.94 119.48 -25.83
C ALA A 30 18.00 118.62 -24.98
N VAL A 31 18.20 118.58 -23.66
CA VAL A 31 17.31 117.92 -22.71
C VAL A 31 15.91 118.54 -22.72
N GLU A 32 15.80 119.88 -22.78
CA GLU A 32 14.50 120.57 -22.88
C GLU A 32 13.77 120.25 -24.19
N ILE A 33 14.48 120.18 -25.32
CA ILE A 33 13.93 119.78 -26.62
C ILE A 33 13.45 118.32 -26.57
N VAL A 34 14.27 117.41 -26.06
CA VAL A 34 13.92 115.99 -25.94
C VAL A 34 12.71 115.82 -25.01
N ASN A 35 12.68 116.50 -23.86
CA ASN A 35 11.53 116.50 -22.97
C ASN A 35 10.27 117.06 -23.63
N ALA A 36 10.39 118.10 -24.46
CA ALA A 36 9.27 118.62 -25.24
C ALA A 36 8.76 117.63 -26.30
N LEU A 37 9.66 116.84 -26.91
CA LEU A 37 9.31 115.77 -27.86
C LEU A 37 8.61 114.59 -27.15
N ILE A 38 9.06 114.22 -25.94
CA ILE A 38 8.43 113.21 -25.09
C ILE A 38 7.03 113.67 -24.66
N GLN A 39 6.87 114.93 -24.22
CA GLN A 39 5.56 115.50 -23.83
C GLN A 39 4.56 115.50 -25.00
N LYS A 40 5.03 115.73 -26.22
CA LYS A 40 4.23 115.66 -27.45
C LYS A 40 3.99 114.23 -27.95
N LYS A 41 4.51 113.21 -27.24
CA LYS A 41 4.45 111.78 -27.60
C LYS A 41 5.00 111.48 -29.00
N LEU A 42 5.96 112.27 -29.46
CA LEU A 42 6.59 112.08 -30.78
C LEU A 42 7.71 111.04 -30.73
N VAL A 43 8.34 110.84 -29.56
CA VAL A 43 9.42 109.88 -29.34
C VAL A 43 9.23 109.21 -27.98
N ASP A 44 9.46 107.90 -27.91
CA ASP A 44 9.47 107.10 -26.67
C ASP A 44 10.92 106.69 -26.39
N LEU A 45 11.53 107.30 -25.38
CA LEU A 45 12.95 107.14 -25.02
C LEU A 45 13.08 106.61 -23.60
N LEU A 46 14.08 105.76 -23.40
CA LEU A 46 14.47 105.20 -22.13
C LEU A 46 15.57 106.04 -21.49
N PHE A 47 15.54 106.10 -20.16
CA PHE A 47 16.57 106.75 -19.37
C PHE A 47 17.50 105.69 -18.80
N THR A 48 18.81 105.85 -19.02
CA THR A 48 19.82 105.04 -18.33
C THR A 48 19.82 105.37 -16.83
N THR A 49 20.17 104.40 -15.99
CA THR A 49 20.26 104.58 -14.52
C THR A 49 21.28 105.64 -14.12
N ASP A 50 22.25 105.88 -15.01
CA ASP A 50 23.29 106.90 -14.85
C ASP A 50 22.84 108.30 -15.27
N ALA A 51 21.62 108.44 -15.81
CA ALA A 51 21.02 109.67 -16.30
C ALA A 51 21.84 110.43 -17.37
N LYS A 52 22.76 109.74 -18.04
CA LYS A 52 23.67 110.31 -19.04
C LYS A 52 23.19 110.15 -20.47
N GLU A 53 22.40 109.11 -20.75
CA GLU A 53 22.08 108.70 -22.10
C GLU A 53 20.58 108.41 -22.26
N TYR A 54 20.08 108.68 -23.47
CA TYR A 54 18.72 108.36 -23.88
C TYR A 54 18.78 107.18 -24.86
N LEU A 55 18.14 106.08 -24.49
CA LEU A 55 18.14 104.88 -25.31
C LEU A 55 16.82 104.75 -26.06
N THR A 56 16.86 104.35 -27.33
CA THR A 56 15.65 103.94 -28.04
C THR A 56 15.35 102.48 -27.75
N TRP A 57 14.09 102.08 -27.83
CA TRP A 57 13.71 100.67 -27.68
C TRP A 57 14.35 99.76 -28.72
N ASP A 58 14.71 100.27 -29.90
CA ASP A 58 15.39 99.51 -30.96
C ASP A 58 16.88 99.33 -30.66
N GLU A 59 17.53 100.36 -30.11
CA GLU A 59 18.94 100.28 -29.73
C GLU A 59 19.14 99.36 -28.53
N LEU A 60 18.25 99.42 -27.52
CA LEU A 60 18.26 98.48 -26.40
C LEU A 60 18.18 97.02 -26.87
N ARG A 61 17.44 96.73 -27.95
CA ARG A 61 17.38 95.37 -28.52
C ARG A 61 18.70 94.93 -29.11
N ARG A 62 19.42 95.83 -29.79
CA ARG A 62 20.74 95.53 -30.37
C ARG A 62 21.80 95.36 -29.30
N GLU A 63 21.84 96.26 -28.32
CA GLU A 63 22.81 96.20 -27.23
C GLU A 63 22.66 94.92 -26.41
N ILE A 64 21.43 94.43 -26.17
CA ILE A 64 21.22 93.12 -25.52
C ILE A 64 21.89 91.98 -26.31
N VAL A 65 21.81 91.99 -27.65
CA VAL A 65 22.44 90.97 -28.50
C VAL A 65 23.96 91.12 -28.51
N ASP A 66 24.45 92.35 -28.63
CA ASP A 66 25.88 92.66 -28.69
C ASP A 66 26.58 92.32 -27.36
N GLU A 67 25.93 92.58 -26.22
CA GLU A 67 26.44 92.21 -24.89
C GLU A 67 26.48 90.69 -24.68
N VAL A 68 25.50 89.95 -25.20
CA VAL A 68 25.53 88.48 -25.17
C VAL A 68 26.70 87.94 -25.99
N LEU A 69 26.97 88.53 -27.17
CA LEU A 69 28.10 88.14 -28.02
C LEU A 69 29.45 88.54 -27.39
N ALA A 70 29.54 89.73 -26.81
CA ALA A 70 30.75 90.22 -26.15
C ALA A 70 31.16 89.34 -24.96
N ASN A 71 30.19 88.78 -24.23
CA ASN A 71 30.42 87.86 -23.11
C ASN A 71 30.60 86.38 -23.55
N GLY A 72 30.95 86.13 -24.82
CA GLY A 72 31.26 84.78 -25.30
C GLY A 72 30.04 83.90 -25.54
N GLY A 73 28.85 84.50 -25.69
CA GLY A 73 27.64 83.82 -26.15
C GLY A 73 26.77 83.20 -25.06
N ARG A 74 27.08 83.37 -23.77
CA ARG A 74 26.22 83.01 -22.63
C ARG A 74 26.19 84.15 -21.61
N LEU A 75 25.01 84.64 -21.25
CA LEU A 75 24.85 85.75 -20.30
C LEU A 75 23.59 85.58 -19.43
N ASN A 76 23.69 85.86 -18.13
CA ASN A 76 22.56 85.82 -17.22
C ASN A 76 21.72 87.10 -17.36
N VAL A 77 20.39 86.97 -17.42
CA VAL A 77 19.46 88.09 -17.56
C VAL A 77 19.55 89.06 -16.37
N VAL A 78 19.95 88.58 -15.19
CA VAL A 78 20.14 89.42 -13.99
C VAL A 78 21.34 90.36 -14.12
N ASP A 79 22.32 90.00 -14.95
CA ASP A 79 23.55 90.79 -15.13
C ASP A 79 23.37 91.88 -16.22
N LEU A 80 22.41 91.71 -17.14
CA LEU A 80 22.09 92.67 -18.22
C LEU A 80 21.82 94.11 -17.73
N PRO A 81 20.99 94.36 -16.69
CA PRO A 81 20.75 95.71 -16.18
C PRO A 81 22.02 96.45 -15.75
N GLY A 82 22.99 95.73 -15.18
CA GLY A 82 24.26 96.29 -14.72
C GLY A 82 25.25 96.55 -15.84
N LEU A 83 25.24 95.73 -16.89
CA LEU A 83 26.08 95.91 -18.08
C LEU A 83 25.56 97.03 -18.99
N LEU A 84 24.24 97.13 -19.15
CA LEU A 84 23.59 98.12 -20.02
C LEU A 84 23.26 99.44 -19.31
N SER A 85 23.48 99.56 -17.99
CA SER A 85 23.03 100.70 -17.18
C SER A 85 21.54 101.02 -17.38
N VAL A 86 20.68 99.98 -17.45
CA VAL A 86 19.24 100.09 -17.70
C VAL A 86 18.45 99.43 -16.57
N HIS A 87 17.28 99.96 -16.23
CA HIS A 87 16.41 99.36 -15.21
C HIS A 87 15.89 97.97 -15.62
N THR A 88 15.87 97.03 -14.67
CA THR A 88 15.41 95.62 -14.86
C THR A 88 14.06 95.51 -15.58
N PHE A 89 13.10 96.37 -15.23
CA PHE A 89 11.77 96.39 -15.86
C PHE A 89 11.80 96.65 -17.37
N GLN A 90 12.74 97.46 -17.85
CA GLN A 90 12.87 97.79 -19.28
C GLN A 90 13.45 96.60 -20.04
N VAL A 91 14.44 95.90 -19.45
CA VAL A 91 15.02 94.67 -20.00
C VAL A 91 13.95 93.56 -20.08
N GLU A 92 13.20 93.32 -19.01
CA GLU A 92 12.13 92.30 -18.96
C GLU A 92 11.03 92.55 -20.01
N ARG A 93 10.69 93.82 -20.25
CA ARG A 93 9.68 94.22 -21.24
C ARG A 93 10.16 93.98 -22.69
N VAL A 94 11.46 94.10 -22.94
CA VAL A 94 12.05 94.05 -24.29
C VAL A 94 12.48 92.64 -24.67
N LEU A 95 12.87 91.83 -23.68
CA LEU A 95 13.40 90.49 -23.86
C LEU A 95 12.52 89.57 -24.75
N PRO A 96 11.18 89.53 -24.63
CA PRO A 96 10.34 88.69 -25.50
C PRO A 96 10.46 89.08 -26.98
N ARG A 97 10.55 90.38 -27.28
CA ARG A 97 10.70 90.88 -28.65
C ARG A 97 12.07 90.55 -29.24
N VAL A 98 13.12 90.61 -28.42
CA VAL A 98 14.49 90.23 -28.84
C VAL A 98 14.56 88.76 -29.23
N LEU A 99 13.89 87.88 -28.48
CA LEU A 99 13.83 86.45 -28.76
C LEU A 99 13.01 86.13 -30.03
N GLU A 100 11.95 86.91 -30.31
CA GLU A 100 11.18 86.79 -31.55
C GLU A 100 11.96 87.25 -32.79
N GLU A 101 12.70 88.35 -32.67
CA GLU A 101 13.50 88.92 -33.77
C GLU A 101 14.78 88.11 -34.05
N ASN A 102 15.36 87.47 -33.02
CA ASN A 102 16.62 86.73 -33.13
C ASN A 102 16.44 85.26 -32.69
N PRO A 103 16.06 84.35 -33.60
CA PRO A 103 15.88 82.92 -33.28
C PRO A 103 17.18 82.18 -32.96
N SER A 104 18.34 82.84 -33.12
CA SER A 104 19.65 82.33 -32.74
C SER A 104 19.90 82.41 -31.22
N LEU A 105 19.07 83.13 -30.47
CA LEU A 105 19.15 83.25 -29.01
C LEU A 105 18.12 82.33 -28.33
N THR A 106 18.57 81.57 -27.36
CA THR A 106 17.71 80.72 -26.53
C THR A 106 17.77 81.18 -25.08
N LEU A 107 16.60 81.30 -24.45
CA LEU A 107 16.46 81.63 -23.03
C LEU A 107 16.12 80.36 -22.25
N GLU A 108 16.99 79.95 -21.33
CA GLU A 108 16.79 78.79 -20.46
C GLU A 108 17.22 79.14 -19.03
N GLY A 109 16.34 78.92 -18.04
CA GLY A 109 16.69 79.12 -16.62
C GLY A 109 17.09 80.54 -16.21
N GLY A 110 16.79 81.57 -17.04
CA GLY A 110 17.23 82.95 -16.80
C GLY A 110 18.55 83.31 -17.50
N GLU A 111 19.08 82.43 -18.34
CA GLU A 111 20.31 82.66 -19.11
C GLU A 111 20.02 82.73 -20.62
N LEU A 112 20.63 83.71 -21.28
CA LEU A 112 20.63 83.85 -22.73
C LEU A 112 21.84 83.15 -23.31
N MET A 113 21.60 82.27 -24.28
CA MET A 113 22.64 81.51 -24.96
C MET A 113 22.50 81.65 -26.48
N THR A 114 23.63 81.82 -27.16
CA THR A 114 23.69 81.83 -28.63
C THR A 114 23.71 80.41 -29.19
N ALA A 115 23.18 80.25 -30.41
CA ALA A 115 23.23 78.99 -31.13
C ALA A 115 24.67 78.48 -31.33
N ASP A 116 25.63 79.38 -31.58
CA ASP A 116 27.04 79.03 -31.76
C ASP A 116 27.67 78.49 -30.47
N TYR A 117 27.34 79.08 -29.32
CA TYR A 117 27.75 78.58 -28.01
C TYR A 117 27.18 77.19 -27.75
N LEU A 118 25.89 76.99 -27.98
CA LEU A 118 25.24 75.68 -27.83
C LEU A 118 25.86 74.62 -28.76
N ASP A 119 26.18 74.99 -29.99
CA ASP A 119 26.81 74.11 -30.97
C ASP A 119 28.24 73.71 -30.54
N SER A 120 28.99 74.62 -29.93
CA SER A 120 30.32 74.33 -29.37
C SER A 120 30.26 73.31 -28.23
N ILE A 121 29.26 73.43 -27.35
CA ILE A 121 29.03 72.48 -26.25
C ILE A 121 28.64 71.10 -26.81
N VAL A 122 27.79 71.05 -27.84
CA VAL A 122 27.39 69.79 -28.50
C VAL A 122 28.59 69.10 -29.14
N LEU A 123 29.50 69.84 -29.77
CA LEU A 123 30.73 69.27 -30.33
C LEU A 123 31.64 68.71 -29.23
N ALA A 124 31.85 69.47 -28.15
CA ALA A 124 32.61 69.00 -26.98
C ALA A 124 31.99 67.73 -26.36
N ALA A 125 30.67 67.66 -26.29
CA ALA A 125 29.95 66.46 -25.85
C ALA A 125 30.20 65.26 -26.77
N GLY A 126 30.25 65.49 -28.09
CA GLY A 126 30.57 64.48 -29.08
C GLY A 126 31.98 63.93 -28.93
N ASP A 127 32.97 64.77 -28.62
CA ASP A 127 34.35 64.32 -28.41
C ASP A 127 34.51 63.58 -27.08
N LEU A 128 33.90 64.08 -25.99
CA LEU A 128 33.79 63.35 -24.72
C LEU A 128 33.14 61.97 -24.89
N LEU A 129 32.11 61.88 -25.73
CA LEU A 129 31.44 60.61 -26.02
C LEU A 129 32.35 59.64 -26.79
N LYS A 130 33.20 60.13 -27.70
CA LYS A 130 34.18 59.28 -28.40
C LYS A 130 35.27 58.76 -27.45
N GLU A 131 35.69 59.56 -26.49
CA GLU A 131 36.71 59.18 -25.50
C GLU A 131 36.18 58.17 -24.48
N GLN A 132 34.99 58.42 -23.93
CA GLN A 132 34.42 57.61 -22.84
C GLN A 132 33.53 56.46 -23.32
N GLY A 133 33.04 56.52 -24.57
CA GLY A 133 32.13 55.54 -25.16
C GLY A 133 30.67 55.68 -24.72
N SER A 134 30.41 56.29 -23.55
CA SER A 134 29.09 56.63 -23.02
C SER A 134 29.08 58.00 -22.34
N LEU A 135 27.99 58.74 -22.48
CA LEU A 135 27.79 60.04 -21.83
C LEU A 135 26.38 60.11 -21.22
N ALA A 136 26.29 60.29 -19.90
CA ALA A 136 25.00 60.47 -19.23
C ALA A 136 24.47 61.89 -19.42
N ILE A 137 23.19 62.04 -19.78
CA ILE A 137 22.55 63.35 -19.99
C ILE A 137 22.55 64.18 -18.70
N ALA A 138 22.37 63.53 -17.54
CA ALA A 138 22.42 64.21 -16.25
C ALA A 138 23.82 64.78 -15.93
N GLN A 139 24.87 64.06 -16.31
CA GLN A 139 26.25 64.50 -16.13
C GLN A 139 26.57 65.67 -17.07
N PHE A 140 26.14 65.58 -18.33
CA PHE A 140 26.27 66.69 -19.28
C PHE A 140 25.48 67.93 -18.81
N ALA A 141 24.27 67.74 -18.29
CA ALA A 141 23.44 68.81 -17.77
C ALA A 141 24.10 69.51 -16.57
N SER A 142 24.68 68.74 -15.63
CA SER A 142 25.34 69.33 -14.46
C SER A 142 26.64 70.04 -14.81
N THR A 143 27.46 69.48 -15.71
CA THR A 143 28.71 70.12 -16.16
C THR A 143 28.45 71.47 -16.84
N ASN A 144 27.38 71.57 -17.62
CA ASN A 144 27.03 72.79 -18.36
C ASN A 144 26.00 73.67 -17.63
N GLN A 145 25.58 73.32 -16.41
CA GLN A 145 24.54 74.03 -15.63
C GLN A 145 23.20 74.17 -16.38
N LEU A 146 22.86 73.20 -17.22
CA LEU A 146 21.62 73.18 -17.99
C LEU A 146 20.58 72.24 -17.35
N SER A 147 19.31 72.43 -17.67
CA SER A 147 18.27 71.46 -17.33
C SER A 147 18.49 70.14 -18.08
N SER A 148 18.17 69.00 -17.45
CA SER A 148 18.28 67.68 -18.09
C SER A 148 17.37 67.53 -19.30
N LEU A 149 16.20 68.18 -19.29
CA LEU A 149 15.26 68.18 -20.42
C LEU A 149 15.82 69.00 -21.60
N PHE A 150 16.34 70.19 -21.31
CA PHE A 150 16.98 71.03 -22.33
C PHE A 150 18.22 70.33 -22.93
N SER A 151 19.05 69.73 -22.08
CA SER A 151 20.22 68.93 -22.49
C SER A 151 19.84 67.77 -23.41
N LYS A 152 18.78 67.03 -23.09
CA LYS A 152 18.25 65.95 -23.94
C LYS A 152 17.81 66.48 -25.30
N ASN A 153 17.08 67.60 -25.33
CA ASN A 153 16.61 68.23 -26.56
C ASN A 153 17.76 68.79 -27.41
N LEU A 154 18.77 69.37 -26.76
CA LEU A 154 19.96 69.91 -27.42
C LEU A 154 20.79 68.79 -28.07
N LEU A 155 21.05 67.71 -27.32
CA LEU A 155 21.83 66.58 -27.82
C LEU A 155 21.09 65.81 -28.91
N SER A 156 19.77 65.61 -28.78
CA SER A 156 18.95 64.99 -29.84
C SER A 156 18.94 65.82 -31.13
N ARG A 157 18.78 67.14 -31.04
CA ARG A 157 18.94 68.03 -32.21
C ARG A 157 20.36 67.95 -32.82
N GLY A 158 21.39 67.81 -31.97
CA GLY A 158 22.77 67.60 -32.40
C GLY A 158 22.96 66.28 -33.18
N MET A 159 22.23 65.23 -32.79
CA MET A 159 22.19 63.96 -33.50
C MET A 159 21.45 64.08 -34.84
N ASP A 160 20.30 64.75 -34.87
CA ASP A 160 19.51 64.95 -36.10
C ASP A 160 20.28 65.76 -37.15
N ARG A 161 21.07 66.74 -36.71
CA ARG A 161 21.97 67.53 -37.57
C ARG A 161 23.25 66.79 -37.96
N GLY A 162 23.46 65.56 -37.48
CA GLY A 162 24.63 64.75 -37.80
C GLY A 162 25.94 65.20 -37.15
N ARG A 163 25.88 66.04 -36.11
CA ARG A 163 27.09 66.52 -35.40
C ARG A 163 27.61 65.51 -34.38
N ILE A 164 26.73 64.64 -33.87
CA ILE A 164 27.08 63.56 -32.95
C ILE A 164 26.60 62.23 -33.54
N ASP A 165 27.53 61.30 -33.78
CA ASP A 165 27.19 59.93 -34.18
C ASP A 165 26.99 59.03 -32.95
N ALA A 166 25.78 59.08 -32.38
CA ALA A 166 25.42 58.38 -31.15
C ALA A 166 24.08 57.64 -31.26
N VAL A 167 23.86 56.73 -30.33
CA VAL A 167 22.55 56.14 -30.05
C VAL A 167 22.15 56.60 -28.66
N MET A 168 20.98 57.22 -28.56
CA MET A 168 20.40 57.62 -27.27
C MET A 168 19.52 56.49 -26.76
N GLN A 169 19.83 55.96 -25.58
CA GLN A 169 18.98 55.01 -24.86
C GLN A 169 18.74 55.54 -23.44
N ASP A 170 17.46 55.65 -23.09
CA ASP A 170 16.97 56.23 -21.83
C ASP A 170 17.48 57.66 -21.57
N ALA A 171 18.48 57.77 -20.70
CA ALA A 171 19.07 59.00 -20.18
C ALA A 171 20.57 59.14 -20.53
N SER A 172 21.07 58.33 -21.46
CA SER A 172 22.48 58.27 -21.83
C SER A 172 22.67 58.14 -23.34
N LEU A 173 23.79 58.68 -23.81
CA LEU A 173 24.26 58.57 -25.18
C LEU A 173 25.38 57.53 -25.23
N TYR A 174 25.37 56.70 -26.25
CA TYR A 174 26.39 55.69 -26.49
C TYR A 174 26.94 55.83 -27.90
N THR A 175 28.23 55.56 -28.07
CA THR A 175 28.77 55.41 -29.42
C THR A 175 28.21 54.16 -30.09
N ARG A 176 28.01 54.21 -31.41
CA ARG A 176 27.57 53.04 -32.19
C ARG A 176 28.54 51.86 -32.06
N GLN A 177 29.84 52.15 -31.95
CA GLN A 177 30.86 51.12 -31.75
C GLN A 177 30.69 50.39 -30.42
N PHE A 178 30.43 51.13 -29.33
CA PHE A 178 30.24 50.55 -28.01
C PHE A 178 29.04 49.59 -27.96
N VAL A 179 27.90 49.99 -28.54
CA VAL A 179 26.71 49.13 -28.65
C VAL A 179 26.99 47.88 -29.50
N ARG A 180 27.64 48.05 -30.66
CA ARG A 180 27.99 46.93 -31.56
C ARG A 180 28.92 45.91 -30.90
N LEU A 181 29.90 46.36 -30.13
CA LEU A 181 30.82 45.48 -29.42
C LEU A 181 30.08 44.62 -28.39
N GLN A 182 29.23 45.24 -27.56
CA GLN A 182 28.44 44.49 -26.58
C GLN A 182 27.51 43.50 -27.24
N ARG A 183 26.79 43.91 -28.29
CA ARG A 183 25.97 43.01 -29.10
C ARG A 183 26.76 41.83 -29.64
N THR A 184 27.96 42.06 -30.16
CA THR A 184 28.80 41.00 -30.73
C THR A 184 29.22 39.98 -29.66
N VAL A 185 29.62 40.45 -28.47
CA VAL A 185 29.99 39.60 -27.34
C VAL A 185 28.79 38.77 -26.87
N VAL A 186 27.63 39.41 -26.70
CA VAL A 186 26.40 38.72 -26.28
C VAL A 186 26.00 37.69 -27.32
N ARG A 187 25.96 38.07 -28.60
CA ARG A 187 25.63 37.16 -29.70
C ARG A 187 26.54 35.95 -29.74
N ALA A 188 27.86 36.16 -29.69
CA ALA A 188 28.83 35.07 -29.72
C ALA A 188 28.70 34.14 -28.50
N GLY A 189 28.51 34.72 -27.31
CA GLY A 189 28.36 33.94 -26.07
C GLY A 189 27.07 33.13 -26.02
N LEU A 190 25.95 33.70 -26.44
CA LEU A 190 24.65 33.00 -26.47
C LEU A 190 24.59 31.94 -27.58
N LEU A 191 25.24 32.17 -28.72
CA LEU A 191 25.30 31.18 -29.80
C LEU A 191 26.16 29.96 -29.43
N ALA A 192 27.19 30.17 -28.60
CA ALA A 192 28.03 29.10 -28.07
C ALA A 192 27.45 28.37 -26.83
N ALA A 193 26.33 28.84 -26.29
CA ALA A 193 25.76 28.28 -25.07
C ALA A 193 25.05 26.95 -25.36
N GLU A 194 25.41 25.91 -24.60
CA GLU A 194 24.75 24.59 -24.64
C GLU A 194 23.71 24.40 -23.53
N SER A 195 23.63 25.34 -22.59
CA SER A 195 22.72 25.33 -21.44
C SER A 195 22.05 26.69 -21.25
N PRO A 196 20.92 26.77 -20.52
CA PRO A 196 20.24 28.04 -20.24
C PRO A 196 21.18 29.07 -19.61
N VAL A 197 21.20 30.28 -20.17
CA VAL A 197 22.09 31.36 -19.73
C VAL A 197 21.29 32.45 -19.06
N ARG A 198 21.61 32.74 -17.79
CA ARG A 198 21.08 33.93 -17.10
C ARG A 198 21.85 35.16 -17.56
N LEU A 199 21.16 36.08 -18.23
CA LEU A 199 21.73 37.26 -18.87
C LEU A 199 22.33 38.22 -17.85
N ASP A 200 21.72 38.41 -16.67
CA ASP A 200 22.30 39.22 -15.60
C ASP A 200 23.70 38.75 -15.16
N ALA A 201 23.86 37.43 -15.03
CA ALA A 201 25.12 36.82 -14.63
C ALA A 201 26.15 36.88 -15.77
N PHE A 202 25.68 36.69 -17.00
CA PHE A 202 26.49 36.82 -18.20
C PHE A 202 27.05 38.24 -18.36
N TYR A 203 26.22 39.27 -18.22
CA TYR A 203 26.63 40.66 -18.32
C TYR A 203 27.66 41.02 -17.25
N LYS A 204 27.45 40.61 -15.99
CA LYS A 204 28.41 40.82 -14.89
C LYS A 204 29.75 40.14 -15.15
N ARG A 205 29.72 38.88 -15.63
CA ARG A 205 30.93 38.09 -15.88
C ARG A 205 31.78 38.66 -17.01
N HIS A 206 31.14 39.19 -18.05
CA HIS A 206 31.81 39.72 -19.24
C HIS A 206 32.04 41.23 -19.18
N GLY A 207 31.75 41.90 -18.05
CA GLY A 207 31.92 43.34 -17.89
C GLY A 207 31.07 44.16 -18.86
N LEU A 208 29.91 43.62 -19.25
CA LEU A 208 28.98 44.29 -20.17
C LEU A 208 28.10 45.29 -19.41
N PHE A 209 27.64 46.30 -20.12
CA PHE A 209 26.94 47.41 -19.52
C PHE A 209 25.44 47.09 -19.40
N SER A 210 24.98 46.82 -18.18
CA SER A 210 23.61 46.35 -17.91
C SER A 210 22.47 47.20 -18.48
N PRO A 211 22.52 48.55 -18.49
CA PRO A 211 21.42 49.33 -19.06
C PRO A 211 21.20 49.14 -20.56
N LEU A 212 22.19 48.66 -21.32
CA LEU A 212 22.01 48.31 -22.75
C LEU A 212 21.42 46.91 -22.96
N MET A 213 21.18 46.14 -21.88
CA MET A 213 20.81 44.73 -21.97
C MET A 213 19.48 44.52 -22.70
N THR A 214 18.45 45.30 -22.36
CA THR A 214 17.11 45.17 -22.96
C THR A 214 17.15 45.41 -24.46
N ALA A 215 17.82 46.50 -24.89
CA ALA A 215 17.95 46.84 -26.30
C ALA A 215 18.75 45.80 -27.09
N VAL A 216 19.87 45.31 -26.53
CA VAL A 216 20.67 44.26 -27.17
C VAL A 216 19.88 42.95 -27.28
N VAL A 217 19.11 42.59 -26.24
CA VAL A 217 18.25 41.39 -26.26
C VAL A 217 17.16 41.50 -27.31
N ASP A 218 16.47 42.64 -27.41
CA ASP A 218 15.41 42.86 -28.41
C ASP A 218 15.92 42.70 -29.83
N GLU A 219 17.13 43.20 -30.13
CA GLU A 219 17.77 43.00 -31.43
C GLU A 219 18.16 41.54 -31.70
N LEU A 220 18.57 40.79 -30.67
CA LEU A 220 19.03 39.40 -30.81
C LEU A 220 17.90 38.37 -30.84
N ARG A 221 16.70 38.70 -30.35
CA ARG A 221 15.53 37.81 -30.34
C ARG A 221 15.18 37.24 -31.71
N GLY A 222 15.35 38.02 -32.77
CA GLY A 222 15.06 37.59 -34.14
C GLY A 222 16.20 36.81 -34.82
N GLU A 223 17.41 36.82 -34.26
CA GLU A 223 18.60 36.28 -34.92
C GLU A 223 19.09 34.96 -34.31
N LEU A 224 18.86 34.75 -33.01
CA LEU A 224 19.41 33.59 -32.30
C LEU A 224 18.41 32.42 -32.25
N PRO A 225 18.84 31.19 -32.57
CA PRO A 225 18.01 30.00 -32.47
C PRO A 225 17.86 29.57 -31.00
N GLY A 226 16.71 29.91 -30.40
CA GLY A 226 16.39 29.57 -29.02
C GLY A 226 15.12 30.28 -28.54
N SER A 227 14.69 29.94 -27.33
CA SER A 227 13.58 30.60 -26.65
C SER A 227 14.10 31.59 -25.61
N TRP A 228 13.33 32.64 -25.37
CA TRP A 228 13.68 33.70 -24.42
C TRP A 228 12.62 33.73 -23.32
N ASP A 229 13.06 33.58 -22.08
CA ASP A 229 12.21 33.80 -20.90
C ASP A 229 12.37 35.27 -20.46
N GLY A 230 11.56 36.11 -21.10
CA GLY A 230 11.58 37.57 -20.92
C GLY A 230 12.90 38.21 -21.36
N TYR A 231 13.55 38.92 -20.43
CA TYR A 231 14.84 39.60 -20.63
C TYR A 231 15.97 38.99 -19.79
N ASN A 232 15.70 37.91 -19.05
CA ASN A 232 16.60 37.43 -18.00
C ASN A 232 17.26 36.10 -18.33
N THR A 233 16.59 35.22 -19.08
CA THR A 233 17.14 33.90 -19.40
C THR A 233 17.00 33.61 -20.89
N TYR A 234 18.10 33.18 -21.51
CA TYR A 234 18.12 32.64 -22.87
C TYR A 234 18.26 31.12 -22.81
N VAL A 235 17.38 30.40 -23.51
CA VAL A 235 17.41 28.94 -23.61
C VAL A 235 17.81 28.57 -25.04
N PRO A 236 19.02 28.00 -25.24
CA PRO A 236 19.49 27.62 -26.57
C PRO A 236 18.64 26.52 -27.20
N LEU A 237 18.40 26.58 -28.51
CA LEU A 237 17.67 25.52 -29.24
C LEU A 237 18.33 24.14 -29.12
N VAL A 238 19.67 24.09 -29.07
CA VAL A 238 20.43 22.83 -28.89
C VAL A 238 20.07 22.17 -27.55
N TYR A 239 19.85 22.95 -26.50
CA TYR A 239 19.43 22.45 -25.20
C TYR A 239 18.00 21.86 -25.28
N GLU A 240 17.06 22.57 -25.90
CA GLU A 240 15.67 22.11 -26.04
C GLU A 240 15.57 20.83 -26.89
N THR A 241 16.29 20.78 -28.01
CA THR A 241 16.32 19.61 -28.91
C THR A 241 16.95 18.40 -28.23
N ARG A 242 18.07 18.60 -27.51
CA ARG A 242 18.70 17.54 -26.72
C ARG A 242 17.78 17.02 -25.62
N ARG A 243 17.19 17.93 -24.82
CA ARG A 243 16.24 17.58 -23.76
C ARG A 243 15.05 16.80 -24.32
N ALA A 244 14.49 17.26 -25.45
CA ALA A 244 13.38 16.61 -26.13
C ALA A 244 13.76 15.20 -26.64
N ALA A 245 14.96 15.03 -27.21
CA ALA A 245 15.44 13.74 -27.70
C ALA A 245 15.72 12.76 -26.55
N GLU A 246 16.31 13.22 -25.44
CA GLU A 246 16.53 12.42 -24.24
C GLU A 246 15.20 11.92 -23.65
N LEU A 247 14.20 12.81 -23.55
CA LEU A 247 12.86 12.46 -23.10
C LEU A 247 12.18 11.46 -24.03
N GLN A 248 12.28 11.67 -25.34
CA GLN A 248 11.73 10.75 -26.33
C GLN A 248 12.39 9.37 -26.27
N ASN A 249 13.71 9.31 -26.08
CA ASN A 249 14.45 8.05 -25.94
C ASN A 249 14.04 7.31 -24.67
N LEU A 250 13.99 8.01 -23.52
CA LEU A 250 13.55 7.44 -22.25
C LEU A 250 12.12 6.90 -22.33
N TYR A 251 11.22 7.65 -22.96
CA TYR A 251 9.84 7.23 -23.09
C TYR A 251 9.67 6.08 -24.09
N ALA A 252 10.39 6.11 -25.22
CA ALA A 252 10.36 5.04 -26.21
C ALA A 252 10.97 3.73 -25.68
N SER A 253 11.98 3.79 -24.81
CA SER A 253 12.62 2.61 -24.21
C SER A 253 11.80 2.02 -23.07
N ASN A 254 11.32 2.88 -22.16
CA ASN A 254 10.71 2.42 -20.90
C ASN A 254 9.18 2.34 -21.01
N GLY A 255 8.57 3.03 -21.96
CA GLY A 255 7.12 3.11 -22.10
C GLY A 255 6.42 3.89 -20.98
N CYS A 256 7.16 4.54 -20.07
CA CYS A 256 6.60 5.32 -18.97
C CYS A 256 7.54 6.47 -18.54
N VAL A 257 6.97 7.57 -18.04
CA VAL A 257 7.73 8.72 -17.51
C VAL A 257 7.06 9.29 -16.26
N GLU A 258 7.84 9.52 -15.21
CA GLU A 258 7.39 10.18 -13.98
C GLU A 258 7.44 11.71 -14.10
N TYR A 259 6.43 12.42 -13.60
CA TYR A 259 6.40 13.88 -13.64
C TYR A 259 7.52 14.54 -12.81
N ALA A 260 7.95 13.91 -11.72
CA ALA A 260 9.07 14.42 -10.90
C ALA A 260 10.38 14.45 -11.70
N ALA A 261 10.63 13.46 -12.57
CA ALA A 261 11.81 13.44 -13.43
C ALA A 261 11.80 14.59 -14.44
N LEU A 262 10.62 14.95 -14.95
CA LEU A 262 10.43 16.06 -15.88
C LEU A 262 10.55 17.44 -15.22
N GLN A 263 10.11 17.56 -13.97
CA GLN A 263 10.31 18.76 -13.17
C GLN A 263 11.80 19.02 -12.88
N ARG A 264 12.59 17.96 -12.66
CA ARG A 264 14.07 18.09 -12.56
C ARG A 264 14.73 18.56 -13.86
N GLN A 265 14.09 18.35 -15.00
CA GLN A 265 14.53 18.87 -16.31
C GLN A 265 13.90 20.23 -16.67
N GLU A 266 13.36 20.95 -15.68
CA GLU A 266 12.80 22.30 -15.80
C GLU A 266 11.63 22.42 -16.79
N ILE A 267 10.86 21.35 -16.98
CA ILE A 267 9.61 21.41 -17.75
C ILE A 267 8.49 21.86 -16.82
N GLN A 268 8.05 23.12 -17.00
CA GLN A 268 6.88 23.65 -16.30
C GLN A 268 5.61 23.03 -16.94
N HIS A 269 4.81 22.32 -16.14
CA HIS A 269 3.62 21.55 -16.56
C HIS A 269 3.88 20.25 -17.37
N PRO A 270 4.50 19.23 -16.74
CA PRO A 270 4.87 17.97 -17.42
C PRO A 270 3.69 17.18 -17.98
N ARG A 271 2.53 17.23 -17.33
CA ARG A 271 1.33 16.51 -17.76
C ARG A 271 0.79 17.03 -19.10
N GLN A 272 0.63 18.34 -19.23
CA GLN A 272 0.13 18.97 -20.46
C GLN A 272 1.13 18.79 -21.60
N TYR A 273 2.41 18.99 -21.32
CA TYR A 273 3.49 18.80 -22.30
C TYR A 273 3.48 17.40 -22.94
N LEU A 274 3.28 16.35 -22.16
CA LEU A 274 3.26 14.98 -22.68
C LEU A 274 1.97 14.67 -23.46
N VAL A 275 0.82 15.18 -23.01
CA VAL A 275 -0.46 15.00 -23.71
C VAL A 275 -0.41 15.68 -25.08
N ASP A 276 0.04 16.93 -25.15
CA ASP A 276 0.09 17.69 -26.40
C ASP A 276 1.08 17.09 -27.41
N ARG A 277 2.13 16.43 -26.92
CA ARG A 277 3.19 15.87 -27.76
C ARG A 277 2.89 14.46 -28.27
N TYR A 278 2.30 13.59 -27.44
CA TYR A 278 2.14 12.17 -27.74
C TYR A 278 0.71 11.73 -28.03
N ASN A 279 -0.29 12.49 -27.60
CA ASN A 279 -1.69 12.16 -27.84
C ASN A 279 -2.27 13.00 -28.98
N PRO A 280 -3.26 12.46 -29.73
CA PRO A 280 -3.93 13.22 -30.79
C PRO A 280 -4.67 14.44 -30.22
N PRO A 281 -4.84 15.52 -31.00
CA PRO A 281 -5.44 16.78 -30.54
C PRO A 281 -6.88 16.65 -30.03
N ASP A 282 -7.65 15.67 -30.52
CA ASP A 282 -9.00 15.36 -30.00
C ASP A 282 -8.99 14.86 -28.54
N ALA A 283 -7.89 14.27 -28.07
CA ALA A 283 -7.70 13.85 -26.69
C ALA A 283 -7.28 15.00 -25.76
N ALA A 284 -6.63 16.05 -26.29
CA ALA A 284 -6.16 17.20 -25.52
C ALA A 284 -7.29 18.19 -25.15
N ALA A 285 -8.34 18.27 -25.98
CA ALA A 285 -9.48 19.18 -25.78
C ALA A 285 -10.35 18.85 -24.54
N VAL A 286 -10.26 17.63 -24.01
CA VAL A 286 -11.08 17.18 -22.87
C VAL A 286 -10.36 17.37 -21.52
N ALA A 287 -9.05 17.66 -21.51
CA ALA A 287 -8.25 17.77 -20.28
C ALA A 287 -8.29 19.16 -19.61
N THR A 288 -8.77 20.21 -20.27
CA THR A 288 -8.62 21.61 -19.81
C THR A 288 -9.80 22.23 -19.08
N THR A 289 -10.91 21.53 -18.82
CA THR A 289 -12.01 22.10 -18.01
C THR A 289 -11.89 21.72 -16.52
N SER A 290 -10.90 22.28 -15.84
CA SER A 290 -10.94 22.42 -14.37
C SER A 290 -10.29 23.73 -13.92
N SER A 291 -10.89 24.85 -14.28
CA SER A 291 -10.73 26.10 -13.55
C SER A 291 -12.11 26.75 -13.37
N ALA A 292 -12.64 26.64 -12.16
CA ALA A 292 -13.86 27.34 -11.76
C ALA A 292 -13.69 28.86 -11.93
N PRO A 293 -14.69 29.60 -12.44
CA PRO A 293 -14.83 31.00 -12.12
C PRO A 293 -15.73 31.13 -10.89
N ALA A 294 -15.19 31.81 -9.88
CA ALA A 294 -15.97 32.36 -8.78
C ALA A 294 -17.02 33.34 -9.34
N ASN A 295 -18.29 33.12 -9.03
CA ASN A 295 -19.26 34.20 -9.03
C ASN A 295 -20.24 34.05 -7.88
N GLN A 296 -20.09 34.92 -6.89
CA GLN A 296 -21.08 35.20 -5.87
C GLN A 296 -22.30 35.83 -6.52
N ARG A 297 -23.50 35.28 -6.27
CA ARG A 297 -24.69 36.12 -6.10
C ARG A 297 -25.75 35.43 -5.24
N LYS A 298 -26.07 36.13 -4.16
CA LYS A 298 -27.13 35.87 -3.17
C LYS A 298 -28.51 35.72 -3.83
N GLY A 299 -29.33 34.80 -3.32
CA GLY A 299 -30.77 34.75 -3.60
C GLY A 299 -31.50 33.71 -2.74
N ARG A 300 -32.18 34.18 -1.69
CA ARG A 300 -32.99 33.41 -0.73
C ARG A 300 -34.42 33.30 -1.23
N ARG A 301 -35.04 32.10 -1.25
CA ARG A 301 -36.38 31.81 -0.64
C ARG A 301 -36.84 30.35 -0.80
N ARG A 302 -37.57 29.92 0.24
CA ARG A 302 -38.18 28.62 0.51
C ARG A 302 -39.34 28.27 -0.44
N GLY A 303 -39.53 26.98 -0.68
CA GLY A 303 -40.78 26.38 -1.14
C GLY A 303 -40.70 24.85 -1.04
N ALA A 304 -41.65 24.23 -0.36
CA ALA A 304 -41.65 22.83 0.07
C ALA A 304 -42.22 21.86 -0.97
N GLY A 305 -41.85 20.58 -0.86
CA GLY A 305 -42.68 19.44 -1.26
C GLY A 305 -42.15 18.57 -2.40
N GLY A 306 -41.85 17.30 -2.09
CA GLY A 306 -41.79 16.21 -3.06
C GLY A 306 -40.43 15.51 -3.20
N ARG A 307 -40.24 14.40 -2.47
CA ARG A 307 -39.28 13.35 -2.86
C ARG A 307 -39.72 12.79 -4.23
N PRO A 308 -38.76 12.54 -5.13
CA PRO A 308 -38.48 11.14 -5.42
C PRO A 308 -36.99 10.80 -5.26
N THR A 309 -36.79 9.52 -4.98
CA THR A 309 -35.55 8.79 -4.77
C THR A 309 -34.48 9.10 -5.81
N ALA A 310 -33.34 9.61 -5.34
CA ALA A 310 -32.11 9.72 -6.11
C ALA A 310 -31.56 8.32 -6.40
N ALA A 311 -31.81 7.83 -7.62
CA ALA A 311 -30.91 6.89 -8.26
C ALA A 311 -29.62 7.67 -8.53
N ALA A 312 -28.56 7.39 -7.76
CA ALA A 312 -27.23 7.90 -8.02
C ALA A 312 -26.71 7.23 -9.30
N THR A 313 -27.11 7.74 -10.45
CA THR A 313 -26.30 7.65 -11.67
C THR A 313 -24.97 8.31 -11.36
N ARG A 314 -23.95 7.50 -11.07
CA ARG A 314 -22.56 7.95 -11.01
C ARG A 314 -22.29 8.71 -12.31
N ASP A 315 -21.95 9.99 -12.18
CA ASP A 315 -21.48 10.83 -13.27
C ASP A 315 -20.39 10.09 -14.04
N ALA A 316 -20.71 9.66 -15.26
CA ALA A 316 -19.76 9.13 -16.20
C ALA A 316 -18.88 10.29 -16.67
N VAL A 317 -17.72 10.46 -16.03
CA VAL A 317 -16.61 11.24 -16.57
C VAL A 317 -16.35 10.73 -17.99
N PRO A 318 -16.36 11.56 -19.05
CA PRO A 318 -16.12 11.09 -20.41
C PRO A 318 -14.68 10.58 -20.50
N ARG A 319 -14.53 9.27 -20.72
CA ARG A 319 -13.26 8.55 -20.60
C ARG A 319 -12.51 8.59 -21.92
N VAL A 320 -11.30 9.14 -21.90
CA VAL A 320 -10.43 9.28 -23.08
C VAL A 320 -9.76 7.93 -23.34
N THR A 321 -10.31 7.11 -24.22
CA THR A 321 -9.64 5.90 -24.71
C THR A 321 -8.67 6.28 -25.83
N VAL A 322 -7.46 6.71 -25.46
CA VAL A 322 -6.37 6.91 -26.44
C VAL A 322 -5.88 5.53 -26.89
N ARG A 323 -5.75 5.29 -28.20
CA ARG A 323 -5.32 3.99 -28.75
C ARG A 323 -4.06 4.16 -29.58
N ALA A 324 -3.10 3.25 -29.44
CA ALA A 324 -1.92 3.26 -30.30
C ALA A 324 -2.34 3.08 -31.76
N SER A 325 -2.00 4.04 -32.61
CA SER A 325 -2.26 4.01 -34.05
C SER A 325 -0.94 4.16 -34.83
N ALA A 326 -0.98 3.94 -36.14
CA ALA A 326 0.19 4.11 -37.00
C ALA A 326 0.77 5.54 -36.92
N ASP A 327 -0.09 6.53 -36.70
CA ASP A 327 0.28 7.95 -36.59
C ASP A 327 0.77 8.33 -35.19
N TYR A 328 0.31 7.63 -34.14
CA TYR A 328 0.67 7.89 -32.74
C TYR A 328 1.02 6.58 -31.98
N PRO A 329 2.20 5.98 -32.25
CA PRO A 329 2.60 4.70 -31.65
C PRO A 329 3.01 4.80 -30.18
N LEU A 330 3.33 6.02 -29.71
CA LEU A 330 3.74 6.30 -28.33
C LEU A 330 2.64 7.01 -27.54
N CYS A 331 1.37 6.86 -27.93
CA CYS A 331 0.29 7.47 -27.17
C CYS A 331 0.21 6.87 -25.75
N GLY A 332 -0.27 7.65 -24.80
CA GLY A 332 -0.32 7.21 -23.41
C GLY A 332 -1.37 7.89 -22.56
N TYR A 333 -1.48 7.38 -21.35
CA TYR A 333 -2.46 7.77 -20.35
C TYR A 333 -1.81 8.71 -19.33
N PRO A 334 -2.37 9.91 -19.12
CA PRO A 334 -1.92 10.82 -18.09
C PRO A 334 -2.48 10.41 -16.73
N LEU A 335 -1.64 9.78 -15.92
CA LEU A 335 -1.94 9.35 -14.56
C LEU A 335 -1.62 10.47 -13.56
N THR A 336 -1.81 10.19 -12.27
CA THR A 336 -1.62 11.15 -11.18
C THR A 336 -0.18 11.66 -11.08
N ASN A 337 0.80 10.76 -11.06
CA ASN A 337 2.22 11.09 -10.86
C ASN A 337 3.10 10.86 -12.10
N GLY A 338 2.54 10.32 -13.18
CA GLY A 338 3.31 10.04 -14.39
C GLY A 338 2.44 9.74 -15.60
N PHE A 339 3.09 9.33 -16.68
CA PHE A 339 2.50 9.06 -17.98
C PHE A 339 2.91 7.66 -18.45
N VAL A 340 1.95 6.84 -18.83
CA VAL A 340 2.17 5.43 -19.22
C VAL A 340 1.71 5.23 -20.66
N SER A 341 2.56 4.63 -21.50
CA SER A 341 2.23 4.31 -22.89
C SER A 341 1.24 3.16 -22.99
N ASP A 342 0.38 3.19 -24.01
CA ASP A 342 -0.52 2.09 -24.36
C ASP A 342 0.27 0.80 -24.69
N ARG A 343 1.45 0.97 -25.28
CA ARG A 343 2.39 -0.13 -25.58
C ARG A 343 2.86 -0.87 -24.32
N LEU A 344 3.10 -0.17 -23.22
CA LEU A 344 3.48 -0.82 -21.95
C LEU A 344 2.29 -1.64 -21.42
N LEU A 345 1.08 -1.07 -21.46
CA LEU A 345 -0.12 -1.75 -21.00
C LEU A 345 -0.45 -2.99 -21.86
N SER A 346 -0.17 -2.98 -23.16
CA SER A 346 -0.35 -4.14 -24.04
C SER A 346 0.66 -5.26 -23.84
N HIS A 347 1.72 -5.04 -23.06
CA HIS A 347 2.79 -6.01 -22.83
C HIS A 347 2.97 -6.33 -21.34
N LEU A 348 1.92 -6.83 -20.70
CA LEU A 348 1.90 -7.26 -19.31
C LEU A 348 1.70 -8.78 -19.24
N PRO A 349 2.77 -9.59 -19.25
CA PRO A 349 2.67 -11.04 -19.33
C PRO A 349 1.94 -11.66 -18.13
N ALA A 350 2.03 -11.05 -16.94
CA ALA A 350 1.31 -11.52 -15.77
C ALA A 350 -0.22 -11.43 -15.93
N LEU A 351 -0.72 -10.38 -16.59
CA LEU A 351 -2.15 -10.26 -16.91
C LEU A 351 -2.56 -11.27 -17.99
N GLN A 352 -1.69 -11.56 -18.94
CA GLN A 352 -1.93 -12.61 -19.93
C GLN A 352 -2.02 -13.99 -19.26
N SER A 353 -1.13 -14.31 -18.31
CA SER A 353 -1.20 -15.56 -17.53
C SER A 353 -2.49 -15.69 -16.71
N LEU A 354 -3.09 -14.58 -16.27
CA LEU A 354 -4.40 -14.58 -15.62
C LEU A 354 -5.53 -14.91 -16.61
N VAL A 355 -5.49 -14.33 -17.81
CA VAL A 355 -6.47 -14.61 -18.88
C VAL A 355 -6.36 -16.05 -19.38
N ASP A 356 -5.14 -16.55 -19.54
CA ASP A 356 -4.87 -17.91 -19.99
C ASP A 356 -5.21 -18.95 -18.90
N GLY A 357 -5.54 -18.50 -17.67
CA GLY A 357 -5.89 -19.35 -16.53
C GLY A 357 -4.70 -20.06 -15.88
N GLU A 358 -3.46 -19.68 -16.22
CA GLU A 358 -2.23 -20.22 -15.62
C GLU A 358 -2.00 -19.64 -14.21
N ALA A 359 -2.37 -18.38 -14.01
CA ALA A 359 -2.38 -17.70 -12.72
C ALA A 359 -3.82 -17.39 -12.32
N VAL A 360 -4.10 -17.45 -11.02
CA VAL A 360 -5.45 -17.19 -10.46
C VAL A 360 -5.52 -15.81 -9.79
N ALA A 361 -4.37 -15.29 -9.35
CA ALA A 361 -4.20 -13.99 -8.72
C ALA A 361 -2.91 -13.33 -9.21
N VAL A 362 -2.97 -12.02 -9.47
CA VAL A 362 -1.82 -11.21 -9.92
C VAL A 362 -1.78 -9.90 -9.14
N ASP A 363 -0.62 -9.58 -8.56
CA ASP A 363 -0.39 -8.26 -7.96
C ASP A 363 -0.13 -7.23 -9.06
N VAL A 364 -1.11 -6.34 -9.29
CA VAL A 364 -1.05 -5.33 -10.34
C VAL A 364 -0.06 -4.22 -9.97
N ALA A 365 0.14 -3.94 -8.67
CA ALA A 365 1.06 -2.92 -8.22
C ALA A 365 2.52 -3.27 -8.56
N GLU A 366 2.86 -4.56 -8.68
CA GLU A 366 4.19 -5.01 -9.14
C GLU A 366 4.37 -4.94 -10.66
N GLN A 367 3.27 -5.01 -11.42
CA GLN A 367 3.33 -5.00 -12.90
C GLN A 367 3.36 -3.58 -13.46
N LEU A 368 2.89 -2.59 -12.69
CA LEU A 368 2.84 -1.19 -13.09
C LEU A 368 4.04 -0.42 -12.52
N PRO A 369 4.45 0.69 -13.16
CA PRO A 369 5.51 1.54 -12.63
C PRO A 369 5.21 2.03 -11.21
N LEU A 370 6.23 2.15 -10.36
CA LEU A 370 6.10 2.51 -8.93
C LEU A 370 5.37 3.83 -8.65
N PHE A 371 5.34 4.75 -9.63
CA PHE A 371 4.64 6.02 -9.48
C PHE A 371 3.12 5.90 -9.67
N VAL A 372 2.61 4.74 -10.11
CA VAL A 372 1.17 4.51 -10.35
C VAL A 372 0.47 4.23 -9.02
N GLU A 373 -0.47 5.09 -8.65
CA GLU A 373 -1.29 4.92 -7.46
C GLU A 373 -2.54 4.13 -7.83
N VAL A 374 -2.52 2.80 -7.64
CA VAL A 374 -3.61 1.91 -8.07
C VAL A 374 -4.99 2.39 -7.58
N GLU A 375 -5.09 2.90 -6.35
CA GLU A 375 -6.36 3.42 -5.80
C GLU A 375 -7.00 4.55 -6.63
N ARG A 376 -6.17 5.40 -7.27
CA ARG A 376 -6.62 6.61 -7.96
C ARG A 376 -6.59 6.45 -9.48
N ASP A 377 -5.60 5.72 -9.97
CA ASP A 377 -5.30 5.56 -11.39
C ASP A 377 -5.99 4.33 -12.00
N TRP A 378 -6.40 3.33 -11.20
CA TRP A 378 -7.05 2.10 -11.71
C TRP A 378 -8.30 2.35 -12.56
N PRO A 379 -9.25 3.25 -12.20
CA PRO A 379 -10.44 3.46 -13.02
C PRO A 379 -10.15 3.96 -14.45
N LEU A 380 -8.99 4.59 -14.68
CA LEU A 380 -8.54 5.03 -16.00
C LEU A 380 -7.89 3.89 -16.79
N LEU A 381 -7.20 2.98 -16.09
CA LEU A 381 -6.49 1.86 -16.69
C LEU A 381 -7.39 0.63 -16.92
N GLU A 382 -8.35 0.39 -16.03
CA GLU A 382 -9.22 -0.79 -16.00
C GLU A 382 -9.95 -1.03 -17.33
N GLU A 383 -10.55 0.03 -17.89
CA GLU A 383 -11.30 -0.08 -19.15
C GLU A 383 -10.38 -0.47 -20.31
N ARG A 384 -9.18 0.13 -20.37
CA ARG A 384 -8.22 -0.20 -21.42
C ARG A 384 -7.62 -1.59 -21.22
N LEU A 385 -7.30 -1.98 -20.00
CA LEU A 385 -6.78 -3.32 -19.70
C LEU A 385 -7.80 -4.41 -20.06
N ARG A 386 -9.09 -4.17 -19.83
CA ARG A 386 -10.15 -5.08 -20.28
C ARG A 386 -10.27 -5.15 -21.80
N GLU A 387 -10.09 -4.03 -22.51
CA GLU A 387 -10.04 -4.04 -23.99
C GLU A 387 -8.83 -4.82 -24.53
N LEU A 388 -7.67 -4.70 -23.88
CA LEU A 388 -6.41 -5.32 -24.33
C LEU A 388 -6.36 -6.83 -24.02
N TYR A 389 -6.98 -7.26 -22.92
CA TYR A 389 -6.93 -8.62 -22.41
C TYR A 389 -8.35 -9.20 -22.25
N PRO A 390 -8.96 -9.72 -23.33
CA PRO A 390 -10.30 -10.28 -23.30
C PRO A 390 -10.33 -11.53 -22.41
N GLY A 391 -10.98 -11.42 -21.25
CA GLY A 391 -10.98 -12.44 -20.18
C GLY A 391 -10.87 -11.82 -18.78
N LEU A 392 -10.36 -10.59 -18.67
CA LEU A 392 -10.31 -9.83 -17.42
C LEU A 392 -11.67 -9.36 -16.88
N GLU A 393 -12.77 -9.64 -17.57
CA GLU A 393 -14.13 -9.26 -17.13
C GLU A 393 -14.59 -10.04 -15.89
N SER A 394 -14.12 -11.28 -15.71
CA SER A 394 -14.37 -12.11 -14.51
C SER A 394 -13.48 -11.74 -13.33
N ALA A 395 -12.41 -10.97 -13.58
CA ALA A 395 -11.42 -10.58 -12.60
C ALA A 395 -11.84 -9.32 -11.83
N THR A 396 -11.75 -9.40 -10.50
CA THR A 396 -12.02 -8.26 -9.61
C THR A 396 -10.73 -7.81 -8.93
N LEU A 397 -10.61 -6.51 -8.72
CA LEU A 397 -9.52 -5.93 -7.95
C LEU A 397 -9.89 -5.98 -6.47
N ILE A 398 -9.04 -6.60 -5.66
CA ILE A 398 -9.22 -6.80 -4.22
C ILE A 398 -8.15 -5.99 -3.48
N ALA A 399 -8.55 -5.30 -2.41
CA ALA A 399 -7.69 -4.42 -1.61
C ALA A 399 -6.80 -3.48 -2.47
N ASN A 400 -7.35 -2.96 -3.58
CA ASN A 400 -6.68 -2.05 -4.53
C ASN A 400 -5.28 -2.50 -5.01
N SER A 401 -4.99 -3.80 -5.02
CA SER A 401 -3.63 -4.29 -5.28
C SER A 401 -3.60 -5.60 -6.09
N VAL A 402 -4.45 -6.56 -5.72
CA VAL A 402 -4.43 -7.88 -6.33
C VAL A 402 -5.67 -8.08 -7.20
N LEU A 403 -5.43 -8.45 -8.46
CA LEU A 403 -6.46 -8.84 -9.38
C LEU A 403 -6.68 -10.35 -9.30
N VAL A 404 -7.91 -10.79 -9.05
CA VAL A 404 -8.26 -12.20 -8.83
C VAL A 404 -9.43 -12.58 -9.73
N ASP A 405 -9.32 -13.69 -10.46
CA ASP A 405 -10.50 -14.32 -11.06
C ASP A 405 -11.30 -15.00 -9.95
N THR A 406 -12.33 -14.31 -9.47
CA THR A 406 -13.15 -14.75 -8.34
C THR A 406 -13.75 -16.12 -8.53
N SER A 407 -14.13 -16.48 -9.76
CA SER A 407 -14.83 -17.73 -10.06
C SER A 407 -13.89 -18.94 -10.05
N ALA A 408 -12.72 -18.81 -10.68
CA ALA A 408 -11.70 -19.85 -10.70
C ALA A 408 -11.01 -19.99 -9.34
N ALA A 409 -10.78 -18.86 -8.65
CA ALA A 409 -10.19 -18.83 -7.31
C ALA A 409 -11.08 -19.49 -6.27
N GLU A 410 -12.39 -19.21 -6.28
CA GLU A 410 -13.32 -19.83 -5.34
C GLU A 410 -13.35 -21.35 -5.54
N ALA A 411 -13.47 -21.84 -6.78
CA ALA A 411 -13.52 -23.28 -7.05
C ALA A 411 -12.26 -24.03 -6.58
N THR A 412 -11.07 -23.46 -6.82
CA THR A 412 -9.79 -24.06 -6.42
C THR A 412 -9.59 -24.06 -4.90
N VAL A 413 -9.97 -22.96 -4.23
CA VAL A 413 -9.91 -22.87 -2.76
C VAL A 413 -10.90 -23.83 -2.12
N MET A 414 -12.14 -23.90 -2.62
CA MET A 414 -13.17 -24.80 -2.08
C MET A 414 -12.83 -26.27 -2.27
N ALA A 415 -12.05 -26.63 -3.29
CA ALA A 415 -11.54 -27.99 -3.47
C ALA A 415 -10.46 -28.37 -2.45
N ALA A 416 -9.60 -27.42 -2.03
CA ALA A 416 -8.53 -27.65 -1.07
C ALA A 416 -8.98 -27.54 0.41
N LEU A 417 -10.05 -26.77 0.65
CA LEU A 417 -10.56 -26.45 1.99
C LEU A 417 -10.94 -27.68 2.86
N PRO A 418 -11.56 -28.77 2.34
CA PRO A 418 -11.96 -29.91 3.17
C PRO A 418 -10.79 -30.60 3.87
N ALA A 419 -9.65 -30.76 3.18
CA ALA A 419 -8.46 -31.39 3.74
C ALA A 419 -7.83 -30.51 4.83
N ALA A 420 -7.77 -29.19 4.60
CA ALA A 420 -7.23 -28.23 5.56
C ALA A 420 -8.11 -28.15 6.83
N LEU A 421 -9.44 -28.11 6.67
CA LEU A 421 -10.39 -28.08 7.80
C LEU A 421 -10.35 -29.38 8.62
N ALA A 422 -10.20 -30.53 7.97
CA ALA A 422 -10.05 -31.82 8.67
C ALA A 422 -8.76 -31.88 9.49
N MET A 423 -7.66 -31.29 8.99
CA MET A 423 -6.40 -31.19 9.73
C MET A 423 -6.49 -30.17 10.87
N ALA A 424 -7.15 -29.03 10.66
CA ALA A 424 -7.38 -28.00 11.67
C ALA A 424 -8.22 -28.52 12.85
N ALA A 425 -9.22 -29.37 12.56
CA ALA A 425 -10.02 -30.02 13.59
C ALA A 425 -9.17 -30.93 14.50
N LYS A 426 -8.15 -31.61 13.95
CA LYS A 426 -7.21 -32.43 14.72
C LYS A 426 -6.24 -31.58 15.57
N SER A 427 -5.81 -30.43 15.05
CA SER A 427 -4.85 -29.54 15.71
C SER A 427 -5.51 -28.45 16.58
N ARG A 428 -6.84 -28.42 16.71
CA ARG A 428 -7.63 -27.40 17.43
C ARG A 428 -7.41 -25.97 16.95
N VAL A 429 -7.10 -25.79 15.66
CA VAL A 429 -6.94 -24.47 15.03
C VAL A 429 -8.32 -23.92 14.63
N PRO A 430 -8.60 -22.62 14.82
CA PRO A 430 -9.87 -22.03 14.40
C PRO A 430 -10.05 -22.12 12.88
N ALA A 431 -11.26 -22.45 12.46
CA ALA A 431 -11.56 -22.75 11.07
C ALA A 431 -11.42 -21.53 10.13
N SER A 432 -11.61 -20.31 10.66
CA SER A 432 -11.34 -19.05 9.94
C SER A 432 -9.86 -18.85 9.63
N ALA A 433 -8.96 -19.23 10.56
CA ALA A 433 -7.52 -19.17 10.32
C ALA A 433 -7.09 -20.21 9.29
N ALA A 434 -7.62 -21.43 9.38
CA ALA A 434 -7.35 -22.48 8.39
C ALA A 434 -7.84 -22.08 6.98
N ALA A 435 -8.99 -21.42 6.87
CA ALA A 435 -9.48 -20.88 5.60
C ALA A 435 -8.54 -19.80 5.04
N ALA A 436 -8.11 -18.83 5.86
CA ALA A 436 -7.18 -17.79 5.44
C ALA A 436 -5.82 -18.35 4.99
N ASP A 437 -5.29 -19.37 5.69
CA ASP A 437 -4.03 -20.02 5.32
C ASP A 437 -4.16 -20.87 4.04
N THR A 438 -5.35 -21.44 3.80
CA THR A 438 -5.67 -22.14 2.54
C THR A 438 -5.74 -21.15 1.37
N ILE A 439 -6.39 -19.99 1.55
CA ILE A 439 -6.44 -18.92 0.55
C ILE A 439 -5.03 -18.42 0.21
N ALA A 440 -4.20 -18.15 1.22
CA ALA A 440 -2.82 -17.69 1.04
C ALA A 440 -1.97 -18.70 0.25
N SER A 441 -2.09 -19.99 0.57
CA SER A 441 -1.30 -21.04 -0.09
C SER A 441 -1.77 -21.35 -1.52
N VAL A 442 -3.08 -21.41 -1.76
CA VAL A 442 -3.65 -21.71 -3.09
C VAL A 442 -3.39 -20.55 -4.06
N LEU A 443 -3.57 -19.31 -3.61
CA LEU A 443 -3.35 -18.11 -4.44
C LEU A 443 -1.88 -17.69 -4.49
N LYS A 444 -0.98 -18.38 -3.77
CA LYS A 444 0.45 -18.03 -3.64
C LYS A 444 0.67 -16.59 -3.14
N LEU A 445 -0.22 -16.10 -2.30
CA LEU A 445 -0.16 -14.75 -1.71
C LEU A 445 0.38 -14.84 -0.27
N PRO A 446 1.63 -14.41 0.01
CA PRO A 446 2.16 -14.43 1.36
C PRO A 446 1.39 -13.48 2.30
N ARG A 447 1.09 -14.00 3.49
CA ARG A 447 0.24 -13.31 4.49
C ARG A 447 0.85 -12.01 5.03
N ASP A 448 2.17 -11.91 5.06
CA ASP A 448 2.90 -10.74 5.57
C ASP A 448 2.66 -9.49 4.71
N ARG A 449 2.43 -9.69 3.40
CA ARG A 449 2.24 -8.60 2.44
C ARG A 449 0.79 -8.41 2.03
N TYR A 450 0.01 -9.49 1.91
CA TYR A 450 -1.36 -9.46 1.37
C TYR A 450 -2.45 -9.72 2.41
N GLY A 451 -2.18 -9.41 3.69
CA GLY A 451 -3.10 -9.69 4.79
C GLY A 451 -4.50 -9.08 4.62
N GLU A 452 -4.60 -7.86 4.08
CA GLU A 452 -5.89 -7.20 3.81
C GLU A 452 -6.65 -7.87 2.67
N ALA A 453 -5.98 -8.19 1.57
CA ALA A 453 -6.58 -8.89 0.44
C ALA A 453 -7.09 -10.29 0.83
N ILE A 454 -6.31 -11.03 1.64
CA ILE A 454 -6.72 -12.34 2.15
C ILE A 454 -7.93 -12.21 3.09
N ARG A 455 -7.99 -11.15 3.91
CA ARG A 455 -9.13 -10.90 4.78
C ARG A 455 -10.40 -10.61 3.97
N GLU A 456 -10.33 -9.73 2.98
CA GLU A 456 -11.46 -9.45 2.09
C GLU A 456 -11.93 -10.68 1.34
N LEU A 457 -11.01 -11.51 0.82
CA LEU A 457 -11.34 -12.79 0.20
C LEU A 457 -12.00 -13.77 1.17
N ALA A 458 -11.51 -13.86 2.41
CA ALA A 458 -12.11 -14.69 3.44
C ALA A 458 -13.52 -14.21 3.83
N ASP A 459 -13.74 -12.90 3.86
CA ASP A 459 -15.06 -12.30 4.11
C ASP A 459 -16.02 -12.59 2.94
N LEU A 460 -15.55 -12.46 1.69
CA LEU A 460 -16.34 -12.77 0.48
C LEU A 460 -16.76 -14.25 0.42
N TRP A 461 -15.86 -15.17 0.79
CA TRP A 461 -16.12 -16.61 0.73
C TRP A 461 -16.61 -17.21 2.06
N GLY A 462 -16.94 -16.38 3.06
CA GLY A 462 -17.29 -16.83 4.40
C GLY A 462 -18.50 -17.78 4.44
N GLU A 463 -19.54 -17.51 3.64
CA GLU A 463 -20.73 -18.37 3.57
C GLU A 463 -20.41 -19.75 2.98
N ALA A 464 -19.61 -19.78 1.91
CA ALA A 464 -19.21 -21.02 1.25
C ALA A 464 -18.28 -21.88 2.13
N VAL A 465 -17.35 -21.24 2.86
CA VAL A 465 -16.50 -21.90 3.87
C VAL A 465 -17.36 -22.52 4.99
N ALA A 466 -18.39 -21.81 5.46
CA ALA A 466 -19.31 -22.32 6.49
C ALA A 466 -20.11 -23.53 6.00
N ALA A 467 -20.56 -23.52 4.74
CA ALA A 467 -21.29 -24.64 4.14
C ALA A 467 -20.43 -25.93 4.10
N VAL A 468 -19.16 -25.82 3.70
CA VAL A 468 -18.21 -26.96 3.69
C VAL A 468 -17.98 -27.51 5.10
N GLN A 469 -17.83 -26.64 6.11
CA GLN A 469 -17.68 -27.06 7.50
C GLN A 469 -18.90 -27.85 8.00
N GLN A 470 -20.11 -27.38 7.68
CA GLN A 470 -21.34 -28.05 8.08
C GLN A 470 -21.48 -29.43 7.43
N GLN A 471 -21.13 -29.54 6.13
CA GLN A 471 -21.12 -30.83 5.44
C GLN A 471 -20.14 -31.82 6.06
N LEU A 472 -18.93 -31.36 6.43
CA LEU A 472 -17.93 -32.18 7.10
C LEU A 472 -18.43 -32.68 8.47
N ALA A 473 -19.02 -31.80 9.28
CA ALA A 473 -19.61 -32.15 10.57
C ALA A 473 -20.76 -33.18 10.44
N MET A 474 -21.60 -33.05 9.40
CA MET A 474 -22.69 -33.99 9.12
C MET A 474 -22.19 -35.35 8.62
N SER A 475 -21.06 -35.39 7.92
CA SER A 475 -20.43 -36.65 7.49
C SER A 475 -19.76 -37.38 8.66
N ALA A 476 -19.08 -36.65 9.55
CA ALA A 476 -18.43 -37.20 10.73
C ALA A 476 -19.43 -37.82 11.72
N SER A 477 -20.57 -37.16 11.96
CA SER A 477 -21.59 -37.67 12.89
C SER A 477 -22.26 -38.96 12.39
N LYS A 478 -22.46 -39.10 11.07
CA LYS A 478 -22.97 -40.35 10.47
C LYS A 478 -22.01 -41.52 10.61
N SER A 479 -20.70 -41.28 10.47
CA SER A 479 -19.67 -42.32 10.64
C SER A 479 -19.62 -42.82 12.10
N ALA A 480 -19.60 -41.91 13.07
CA ALA A 480 -19.55 -42.26 14.49
C ALA A 480 -20.77 -43.09 14.95
N ALA A 481 -21.97 -42.75 14.46
CA ALA A 481 -23.18 -43.51 14.75
C ALA A 481 -23.16 -44.93 14.14
N ALA A 482 -22.57 -45.10 12.96
CA ALA A 482 -22.40 -46.41 12.32
C ALA A 482 -21.43 -47.30 13.10
N GLU A 483 -20.31 -46.74 13.58
CA GLU A 483 -19.31 -47.43 14.38
C GLU A 483 -19.88 -47.89 15.74
N LEU A 484 -20.67 -47.05 16.42
CA LEU A 484 -21.35 -47.45 17.67
C LEU A 484 -22.36 -48.58 17.45
N LYS A 485 -23.05 -48.60 16.30
CA LYS A 485 -23.98 -49.68 15.96
C LYS A 485 -23.26 -51.00 15.68
N GLN A 486 -22.14 -50.94 14.96
CA GLN A 486 -21.32 -52.12 14.67
C GLN A 486 -20.72 -52.72 15.95
N THR A 487 -20.19 -51.87 16.84
CA THR A 487 -19.64 -52.32 18.13
C THR A 487 -20.72 -52.92 19.03
N ARG A 488 -21.94 -52.36 19.05
CA ARG A 488 -23.07 -52.96 19.79
C ARG A 488 -23.46 -54.34 19.27
N ALA A 489 -23.49 -54.52 17.94
CA ALA A 489 -23.80 -55.82 17.34
C ALA A 489 -22.76 -56.89 17.74
N ALA A 490 -21.47 -56.55 17.70
CA ALA A 490 -20.40 -57.46 18.10
C ALA A 490 -20.48 -57.83 19.59
N LEU A 491 -20.76 -56.85 20.47
CA LEU A 491 -20.92 -57.12 21.91
C LEU A 491 -22.14 -57.98 22.22
N GLN A 492 -23.26 -57.79 21.51
CA GLN A 492 -24.45 -58.62 21.72
C GLN A 492 -24.21 -60.09 21.33
N GLU A 493 -23.43 -60.34 20.27
CA GLU A 493 -23.02 -61.69 19.88
C GLU A 493 -22.12 -62.33 20.97
N GLU A 494 -21.15 -61.58 21.49
CA GLU A 494 -20.27 -62.05 22.57
C GLU A 494 -21.06 -62.33 23.87
N LEU A 495 -21.98 -61.44 24.25
CA LEU A 495 -22.87 -61.60 25.40
C LEU A 495 -23.74 -62.85 25.29
N ALA A 496 -24.28 -63.12 24.10
CA ALA A 496 -25.07 -64.33 23.86
C ALA A 496 -24.23 -65.59 24.01
N ALA A 497 -23.00 -65.62 23.45
CA ALA A 497 -22.10 -66.76 23.56
C ALA A 497 -21.70 -67.04 25.02
N ARG A 498 -21.32 -66.00 25.77
CA ARG A 498 -20.93 -66.14 27.19
C ARG A 498 -22.09 -66.51 28.10
N TRP A 499 -23.31 -66.02 27.82
CA TRP A 499 -24.50 -66.42 28.56
C TRP A 499 -24.73 -67.93 28.48
N VAL A 500 -24.68 -68.52 27.28
CA VAL A 500 -24.87 -69.97 27.10
C VAL A 500 -23.74 -70.76 27.77
N ARG A 501 -22.49 -70.26 27.71
CA ARG A 501 -21.37 -70.86 28.44
C ARG A 501 -21.61 -70.88 29.95
N LEU A 502 -21.97 -69.74 30.53
CA LEU A 502 -22.24 -69.62 31.96
C LEU A 502 -23.44 -70.49 32.38
N TRP A 503 -24.46 -70.60 31.53
CA TRP A 503 -25.60 -71.51 31.75
C TRP A 503 -25.18 -72.98 31.82
N VAL A 504 -24.30 -73.43 30.93
CA VAL A 504 -23.74 -74.80 30.98
C VAL A 504 -22.90 -74.99 32.24
N SER A 505 -22.08 -74.01 32.62
CA SER A 505 -21.29 -74.04 33.86
C SER A 505 -22.16 -74.04 35.12
N ALA A 506 -23.34 -73.40 35.09
CA ALA A 506 -24.28 -73.39 36.22
C ALA A 506 -24.80 -74.79 36.55
N LYS A 507 -25.08 -75.63 35.54
CA LYS A 507 -25.41 -77.04 35.77
C LYS A 507 -24.27 -77.84 36.41
N GLY A 508 -23.03 -77.46 36.11
CA GLY A 508 -21.86 -78.00 36.80
C GLY A 508 -21.76 -77.56 38.26
N VAL A 509 -22.16 -76.33 38.56
CA VAL A 509 -22.28 -75.82 39.93
C VAL A 509 -23.38 -76.52 40.72
N GLU A 510 -24.54 -76.75 40.11
CA GLU A 510 -25.62 -77.55 40.71
C GLU A 510 -25.13 -78.95 41.08
N TRP A 511 -24.40 -79.61 40.17
CA TRP A 511 -23.76 -80.88 40.46
C TRP A 511 -22.76 -80.79 41.62
N ALA A 512 -21.91 -79.75 41.63
CA ALA A 512 -20.92 -79.54 42.68
C ALA A 512 -21.57 -79.34 44.06
N LEU A 513 -22.65 -78.56 44.15
CA LEU A 513 -23.41 -78.36 45.39
C LEU A 513 -24.11 -79.64 45.87
N ALA A 514 -24.52 -80.52 44.95
CA ALA A 514 -25.20 -81.77 45.29
C ALA A 514 -24.24 -82.92 45.66
N GLN A 515 -23.02 -82.94 45.10
CA GLN A 515 -22.13 -84.11 45.16
C GLN A 515 -20.82 -83.88 45.92
N LEU A 516 -20.47 -82.64 46.27
CA LEU A 516 -19.24 -82.30 46.97
C LEU A 516 -19.52 -81.74 48.37
N ASP A 517 -18.49 -81.65 49.19
CA ASP A 517 -18.54 -81.00 50.49
C ASP A 517 -18.69 -79.47 50.36
N GLU A 518 -19.37 -78.87 51.34
CA GLU A 518 -19.71 -77.44 51.36
C GLU A 518 -18.52 -76.49 51.07
N PRO A 519 -17.30 -76.67 51.61
CA PRO A 519 -16.19 -75.76 51.32
C PRO A 519 -15.66 -75.90 49.88
N THR A 520 -15.66 -77.12 49.31
CA THR A 520 -15.25 -77.38 47.93
C THR A 520 -16.24 -76.76 46.95
N ALA A 521 -17.54 -77.02 47.13
CA ALA A 521 -18.60 -76.45 46.28
C ALA A 521 -18.61 -74.92 46.35
N SER A 522 -18.47 -74.34 47.54
CA SER A 522 -18.37 -72.88 47.74
C SER A 522 -17.15 -72.26 47.04
N SER A 523 -16.04 -73.00 46.92
CA SER A 523 -14.85 -72.51 46.21
C SER A 523 -15.05 -72.49 44.69
N ILE A 524 -15.79 -73.46 44.13
CA ILE A 524 -16.14 -73.53 42.71
C ILE A 524 -17.12 -72.40 42.35
N VAL A 525 -18.17 -72.20 43.16
CA VAL A 525 -19.12 -71.09 42.97
C VAL A 525 -18.39 -69.75 42.96
N ARG A 526 -17.50 -69.51 43.95
CA ARG A 526 -16.74 -68.26 44.02
C ARG A 526 -15.81 -68.06 42.83
N HIS A 527 -15.23 -69.14 42.32
CA HIS A 527 -14.35 -69.08 41.15
C HIS A 527 -15.13 -68.64 39.90
N ILE A 528 -16.25 -69.31 39.59
CA ILE A 528 -17.10 -68.99 38.44
C ILE A 528 -17.69 -67.58 38.55
N MET A 529 -18.03 -67.14 39.76
CA MET A 529 -18.48 -65.77 40.00
C MET A 529 -17.37 -64.72 39.74
N ALA A 530 -16.13 -65.04 40.06
CA ALA A 530 -14.98 -64.14 39.86
C ALA A 530 -14.42 -64.16 38.43
N THR A 531 -14.72 -65.18 37.63
CA THR A 531 -14.25 -65.32 36.25
C THR A 531 -15.38 -65.02 35.26
N GLU A 532 -16.28 -65.97 35.04
CA GLU A 532 -17.29 -65.91 33.98
C GLU A 532 -18.41 -64.91 34.29
N ALA A 533 -18.92 -64.87 35.53
CA ALA A 533 -19.95 -63.91 35.91
C ALA A 533 -19.44 -62.46 35.92
N TYR A 534 -18.20 -62.25 36.36
CA TYR A 534 -17.54 -60.95 36.36
C TYR A 534 -17.32 -60.41 34.94
N GLU A 535 -16.80 -61.24 34.02
CA GLU A 535 -16.62 -60.82 32.62
C GLU A 535 -17.97 -60.57 31.93
N LEU A 536 -18.98 -61.40 32.20
CA LEU A 536 -20.32 -61.15 31.69
C LEU A 536 -20.88 -59.81 32.17
N ALA A 537 -20.71 -59.47 33.45
CA ALA A 537 -21.12 -58.18 34.00
C ALA A 537 -20.37 -56.99 33.36
N ARG A 538 -19.06 -57.12 33.09
CA ARG A 538 -18.27 -56.08 32.38
C ARG A 538 -18.83 -55.80 30.98
N LEU A 539 -19.16 -56.85 30.24
CA LEU A 539 -19.70 -56.74 28.88
C LEU A 539 -21.10 -56.13 28.88
N VAL A 540 -21.94 -56.46 29.86
CA VAL A 540 -23.27 -55.83 30.00
C VAL A 540 -23.13 -54.33 30.24
N LEU A 541 -22.24 -53.91 31.16
CA LEU A 541 -21.99 -52.48 31.39
C LEU A 541 -21.42 -51.77 30.15
N ARG A 542 -20.55 -52.45 29.38
CA ARG A 542 -20.03 -51.91 28.12
C ARG A 542 -21.15 -51.73 27.09
N ASN A 543 -22.07 -52.69 26.96
CA ASN A 543 -23.21 -52.61 26.04
C ASN A 543 -24.15 -51.44 26.37
N GLU A 544 -24.49 -51.25 27.65
CA GLU A 544 -25.34 -50.12 28.07
C GLU A 544 -24.67 -48.75 27.89
N SER A 545 -23.33 -48.70 27.86
CA SER A 545 -22.61 -47.45 27.60
C SER A 545 -22.72 -46.95 26.15
N LEU A 546 -23.13 -47.80 25.21
CA LEU A 546 -23.21 -47.47 23.79
C LEU A 546 -24.46 -46.66 23.41
N ASP A 547 -25.36 -46.39 24.35
CA ASP A 547 -26.55 -45.56 24.11
C ASP A 547 -26.17 -44.09 23.83
N THR A 548 -25.04 -43.61 24.37
CA THR A 548 -24.50 -42.28 24.08
C THR A 548 -22.98 -42.34 23.87
N PRO A 549 -22.42 -41.53 22.96
CA PRO A 549 -20.97 -41.51 22.71
C PRO A 549 -20.18 -41.11 23.96
N GLU A 550 -20.73 -40.20 24.77
CA GLU A 550 -20.10 -39.73 26.01
C GLU A 550 -19.99 -40.84 27.07
N TRP A 551 -21.03 -41.67 27.24
CA TRP A 551 -20.96 -42.81 28.15
C TRP A 551 -20.01 -43.88 27.61
N SER A 552 -20.00 -44.12 26.29
CA SER A 552 -19.15 -45.12 25.67
C SER A 552 -17.67 -44.91 26.00
N GLU A 553 -17.13 -43.70 25.80
CA GLU A 553 -15.71 -43.46 26.07
C GLU A 553 -15.38 -43.53 27.56
N ARG A 554 -16.23 -42.93 28.41
CA ARG A 554 -15.98 -42.85 29.86
C ARG A 554 -16.08 -44.22 30.54
N VAL A 555 -17.04 -45.05 30.13
CA VAL A 555 -17.21 -46.40 30.69
C VAL A 555 -16.13 -47.34 30.16
N ALA A 556 -15.71 -47.22 28.90
CA ALA A 556 -14.55 -47.96 28.38
C ALA A 556 -13.30 -47.70 29.22
N ALA A 557 -12.95 -46.43 29.43
CA ALA A 557 -11.81 -46.03 30.26
C ALA A 557 -11.94 -46.51 31.71
N ALA A 558 -13.15 -46.47 32.28
CA ALA A 558 -13.39 -46.97 33.63
C ALA A 558 -13.22 -48.49 33.74
N LEU A 559 -13.64 -49.26 32.73
CA LEU A 559 -13.51 -50.72 32.70
C LEU A 559 -12.06 -51.19 32.53
N GLU A 560 -11.21 -50.42 31.84
CA GLU A 560 -9.76 -50.67 31.77
C GLU A 560 -9.07 -50.54 33.13
N GLN A 561 -9.56 -49.65 33.99
CA GLN A 561 -9.00 -49.40 35.33
C GLN A 561 -9.48 -50.39 36.40
N VAL A 562 -10.44 -51.26 36.08
CA VAL A 562 -11.00 -52.26 37.01
C VAL A 562 -10.31 -53.59 36.75
N SER A 563 -9.54 -54.07 37.73
CA SER A 563 -8.85 -55.37 37.65
C SER A 563 -9.48 -56.45 38.52
N GLN A 564 -10.38 -56.09 39.46
CA GLN A 564 -11.00 -57.01 40.40
C GLN A 564 -12.53 -56.86 40.46
N PRO A 565 -13.28 -57.94 40.74
CA PRO A 565 -14.74 -57.90 40.89
C PRO A 565 -15.26 -56.83 41.86
N ALA A 566 -14.56 -56.61 42.97
CA ALA A 566 -14.93 -55.60 43.98
C ALA A 566 -14.85 -54.14 43.47
N GLN A 567 -14.07 -53.88 42.41
CA GLN A 567 -13.86 -52.54 41.86
C GLN A 567 -14.88 -52.17 40.78
N LEU A 568 -15.73 -53.12 40.36
CA LEU A 568 -16.66 -52.95 39.24
C LEU A 568 -17.69 -51.81 39.49
N LYS A 569 -17.93 -51.44 40.75
CA LYS A 569 -18.76 -50.27 41.11
C LYS A 569 -18.24 -48.95 40.51
N LYS A 570 -16.93 -48.83 40.24
CA LYS A 570 -16.35 -47.63 39.61
C LYS A 570 -16.83 -47.44 38.17
N ALA A 571 -17.10 -48.53 37.45
CA ALA A 571 -17.59 -48.48 36.07
C ALA A 571 -19.04 -47.95 35.96
N LEU A 572 -19.76 -47.85 37.08
CA LEU A 572 -21.10 -47.25 37.13
C LEU A 572 -21.09 -45.71 37.24
N LEU A 573 -19.99 -45.10 37.73
CA LEU A 573 -19.91 -43.65 37.95
C LEU A 573 -20.19 -42.79 36.70
N PRO A 574 -19.80 -43.19 35.47
CA PRO A 574 -20.10 -42.39 34.28
C PRO A 574 -21.59 -42.32 33.92
N PHE A 575 -22.42 -43.27 34.37
CA PHE A 575 -23.87 -43.29 34.11
C PHE A 575 -24.62 -42.26 34.96
N SER A 576 -25.85 -41.91 34.57
CA SER A 576 -26.76 -41.09 35.38
C SER A 576 -27.21 -41.80 36.66
N GLU A 577 -27.60 -41.06 37.70
CA GLU A 577 -28.01 -41.64 39.00
C GLU A 577 -29.13 -42.69 38.86
N ASN A 578 -30.12 -42.42 38.00
CA ASN A 578 -31.21 -43.35 37.70
C ASN A 578 -30.74 -44.64 37.00
N ARG A 579 -29.74 -44.56 36.12
CA ARG A 579 -29.18 -45.74 35.45
C ARG A 579 -28.22 -46.50 36.36
N ARG A 580 -27.50 -45.81 37.25
CA ARG A 580 -26.66 -46.44 38.29
C ARG A 580 -27.48 -47.30 39.25
N SER A 581 -28.61 -46.79 39.74
CA SER A 581 -29.49 -47.55 40.64
C SER A 581 -30.12 -48.76 39.94
N SER A 582 -30.37 -48.66 38.64
CA SER A 582 -30.89 -49.76 37.84
C SER A 582 -29.86 -50.87 37.58
N LEU A 583 -28.57 -50.51 37.47
CA LEU A 583 -27.47 -51.46 37.15
C LEU A 583 -26.70 -51.97 38.38
N SER A 584 -26.91 -51.39 39.57
CA SER A 584 -26.25 -51.85 40.81
C SER A 584 -26.50 -53.32 41.15
N PRO A 585 -27.69 -53.93 40.90
CA PRO A 585 -27.91 -55.35 41.19
C PRO A 585 -26.97 -56.30 40.46
N ILE A 586 -26.49 -55.92 39.26
CA ILE A 586 -25.52 -56.73 38.49
C ILE A 586 -24.18 -56.76 39.22
N VAL A 587 -23.71 -55.61 39.66
CA VAL A 587 -22.41 -55.47 40.34
C VAL A 587 -22.44 -56.11 41.72
N ASP A 588 -23.53 -55.92 42.46
CA ASP A 588 -23.70 -56.54 43.78
C ASP A 588 -23.85 -58.07 43.65
N GLY A 589 -24.54 -58.55 42.59
CA GLY A 589 -24.70 -59.96 42.28
C GLY A 589 -23.38 -60.69 42.06
N VAL A 590 -22.43 -60.11 41.31
CA VAL A 590 -21.08 -60.69 41.11
C VAL A 590 -20.31 -60.85 42.42
N SER A 591 -20.53 -59.95 43.38
CA SER A 591 -19.93 -60.04 44.72
C SER A 591 -20.66 -61.00 45.68
N GLY A 592 -21.77 -61.57 45.23
CA GLY A 592 -22.60 -62.51 45.98
C GLY A 592 -22.00 -63.90 46.13
N LYS A 593 -22.76 -64.78 46.80
CA LYS A 593 -22.37 -66.17 47.10
C LYS A 593 -23.14 -67.22 46.29
N SER A 594 -24.11 -66.83 45.47
CA SER A 594 -24.96 -67.74 44.69
C SER A 594 -24.96 -67.35 43.21
N LEU A 595 -24.66 -68.32 42.35
CA LEU A 595 -24.69 -68.17 40.90
C LEU A 595 -26.13 -68.15 40.35
N GLU A 596 -27.04 -68.93 40.95
CA GLU A 596 -28.46 -68.98 40.54
C GLU A 596 -29.13 -67.61 40.69
N VAL A 597 -28.91 -66.95 41.85
CA VAL A 597 -29.46 -65.61 42.11
C VAL A 597 -28.92 -64.58 41.11
N PHE A 598 -27.66 -64.72 40.69
CA PHE A 598 -27.07 -63.84 39.67
C PHE A 598 -27.68 -64.06 38.28
N LEU A 599 -27.86 -65.32 37.87
CA LEU A 599 -28.49 -65.66 36.59
C LEU A 599 -29.96 -65.23 36.54
N ASP A 600 -30.72 -65.46 37.61
CA ASP A 600 -32.11 -65.02 37.70
C ASP A 600 -32.21 -63.49 37.67
N SER A 601 -31.33 -62.78 38.38
CA SER A 601 -31.26 -61.30 38.34
C SER A 601 -31.00 -60.79 36.91
N LEU A 602 -30.04 -61.36 36.18
CA LEU A 602 -29.77 -60.98 34.79
C LEU A 602 -30.94 -61.29 33.84
N ARG A 603 -31.59 -62.45 34.02
CA ARG A 603 -32.78 -62.84 33.24
C ARG A 603 -33.94 -61.89 33.50
N ASP A 604 -34.19 -61.54 34.75
CA ASP A 604 -35.28 -60.65 35.14
C ASP A 604 -35.02 -59.22 34.66
N MET A 605 -33.77 -58.74 34.76
CA MET A 605 -33.37 -57.44 34.23
C MET A 605 -33.47 -57.37 32.70
N SER A 606 -33.16 -58.46 31.99
CA SER A 606 -33.36 -58.59 30.55
C SER A 606 -34.85 -58.61 30.19
N GLY A 607 -35.66 -59.42 30.89
CA GLY A 607 -37.10 -59.55 30.68
C GLY A 607 -37.89 -58.27 30.99
N ALA A 608 -37.46 -57.50 31.98
CA ALA A 608 -38.03 -56.19 32.33
C ALA A 608 -37.52 -55.04 31.42
N GLY A 609 -36.59 -55.31 30.51
CA GLY A 609 -36.01 -54.31 29.60
C GLY A 609 -35.10 -53.29 30.29
N VAL A 610 -34.58 -53.60 31.48
CA VAL A 610 -33.65 -52.73 32.22
C VAL A 610 -32.28 -52.70 31.54
N ILE A 611 -31.86 -53.83 30.96
CA ILE A 611 -30.67 -53.98 30.13
C ILE A 611 -31.05 -54.26 28.69
N ALA A 612 -30.31 -53.68 27.74
CA ALA A 612 -30.52 -53.84 26.31
C ALA A 612 -29.80 -55.10 25.77
N VAL A 613 -30.10 -56.23 26.39
CA VAL A 613 -29.59 -57.56 26.04
C VAL A 613 -30.79 -58.51 25.96
N ALA A 614 -31.06 -59.06 24.78
CA ALA A 614 -32.21 -59.94 24.54
C ALA A 614 -31.87 -61.44 24.69
N SER A 615 -30.58 -61.79 24.77
CA SER A 615 -30.10 -63.18 24.76
C SER A 615 -30.17 -63.90 26.10
N PHE A 616 -30.50 -63.20 27.19
CA PHE A 616 -30.52 -63.77 28.56
C PHE A 616 -31.84 -64.51 28.84
N HIS A 617 -32.03 -65.62 28.14
CA HIS A 617 -33.12 -66.57 28.37
C HIS A 617 -32.56 -67.99 28.45
N ALA A 618 -33.38 -68.95 28.88
CA ALA A 618 -32.96 -70.35 28.85
C ALA A 618 -32.56 -70.75 27.41
N PRO A 619 -31.33 -71.25 27.18
CA PRO A 619 -30.90 -71.69 25.86
C PRO A 619 -31.68 -72.91 25.42
N ASN A 620 -31.78 -73.11 24.10
CA ASN A 620 -32.42 -74.31 23.58
C ASN A 620 -31.52 -75.55 23.83
N LYS A 621 -32.13 -76.73 23.90
CA LYS A 621 -31.39 -77.97 24.20
C LYS A 621 -30.30 -78.31 23.18
N LYS A 622 -30.40 -77.82 21.94
CA LYS A 622 -29.40 -78.04 20.89
C LYS A 622 -28.16 -77.17 21.13
N THR A 623 -28.34 -75.87 21.32
CA THR A 623 -27.26 -74.91 21.62
C THR A 623 -26.55 -75.24 22.91
N GLU A 624 -27.28 -75.70 23.93
CA GLU A 624 -26.67 -76.13 25.19
C GLU A 624 -25.74 -77.33 24.97
N ARG A 625 -26.18 -78.34 24.20
CA ARG A 625 -25.37 -79.51 23.85
C ARG A 625 -24.16 -79.15 23.00
N ASP A 626 -24.35 -78.27 22.02
CA ASP A 626 -23.28 -77.83 21.12
C ASP A 626 -22.20 -77.05 21.89
N VAL A 627 -22.59 -76.14 22.79
CA VAL A 627 -21.65 -75.40 23.65
C VAL A 627 -20.97 -76.33 24.65
N TYR A 628 -21.71 -77.25 25.27
CA TYR A 628 -21.13 -78.26 26.16
C TYR A 628 -20.09 -79.12 25.44
N ALA A 629 -20.37 -79.56 24.21
CA ALA A 629 -19.43 -80.32 23.40
C ALA A 629 -18.16 -79.52 23.08
N LYS A 630 -18.31 -78.24 22.72
CA LYS A 630 -17.18 -77.33 22.50
C LYS A 630 -16.35 -77.10 23.75
N MET A 631 -16.99 -76.93 24.92
CA MET A 631 -16.28 -76.76 26.19
C MET A 631 -15.50 -78.03 26.55
N ARG A 632 -16.08 -79.22 26.34
CA ARG A 632 -15.39 -80.50 26.51
C ARG A 632 -14.20 -80.60 25.56
N GLU A 633 -14.38 -80.28 24.28
CA GLU A 633 -13.32 -80.31 23.26
C GLU A 633 -12.18 -79.34 23.60
N SER A 634 -12.49 -78.12 24.06
CA SER A 634 -11.49 -77.15 24.54
C SER A 634 -10.65 -77.71 25.67
N VAL A 635 -11.26 -78.36 26.66
CA VAL A 635 -10.53 -78.98 27.78
C VAL A 635 -9.66 -80.15 27.29
N VAL A 636 -10.14 -80.93 26.32
CA VAL A 636 -9.34 -82.02 25.70
C VAL A 636 -8.12 -81.47 24.97
N GLU A 637 -8.27 -80.38 24.21
CA GLU A 637 -7.14 -79.71 23.55
C GLU A 637 -6.17 -79.11 24.57
N GLU A 638 -6.66 -78.47 25.64
CA GLU A 638 -5.83 -77.94 26.73
C GLU A 638 -4.98 -79.05 27.39
N VAL A 639 -5.59 -80.21 27.67
CA VAL A 639 -4.90 -81.36 28.26
C VAL A 639 -3.92 -82.01 27.25
N ARG A 640 -4.25 -82.01 25.95
CA ARG A 640 -3.35 -82.53 24.91
C ARG A 640 -2.11 -81.64 24.74
N ALA A 641 -2.30 -80.32 24.77
CA ALA A 641 -1.24 -79.33 24.61
C ALA A 641 -0.37 -79.17 25.87
N ALA A 642 -0.95 -79.36 27.06
CA ALA A 642 -0.22 -79.27 28.32
C ALA A 642 0.58 -80.56 28.59
N SER A 643 1.81 -80.38 29.08
CA SER A 643 2.69 -81.46 29.57
C SER A 643 3.09 -81.19 31.01
N ALA A 644 3.43 -82.23 31.77
CA ALA A 644 3.97 -82.08 33.12
C ALA A 644 5.29 -81.31 33.07
N SER A 645 5.33 -80.16 33.73
CA SER A 645 6.52 -79.33 33.84
C SER A 645 7.40 -79.83 34.97
N ARG A 646 8.71 -79.93 34.73
CA ARG A 646 9.71 -80.29 35.76
C ARG A 646 10.13 -79.09 36.62
N VAL A 647 9.66 -77.89 36.29
CA VAL A 647 10.12 -76.62 36.90
C VAL A 647 8.97 -75.84 37.52
N ASP A 648 7.76 -75.92 36.94
CA ASP A 648 6.62 -75.11 37.36
C ASP A 648 5.54 -75.95 38.04
N ALA A 649 5.50 -75.92 39.37
CA ALA A 649 4.48 -76.56 40.18
C ALA A 649 3.07 -75.99 39.92
N GLY A 650 2.97 -74.71 39.53
CA GLY A 650 1.71 -74.05 39.19
C GLY A 650 1.12 -74.58 37.88
N ALA A 651 1.95 -74.83 36.87
CA ALA A 651 1.53 -75.48 35.63
C ALA A 651 1.01 -76.90 35.88
N ASN A 652 1.68 -77.67 36.75
CA ASN A 652 1.24 -79.01 37.14
C ASN A 652 -0.10 -78.98 37.90
N GLY A 653 -0.30 -77.98 38.75
CA GLY A 653 -1.59 -77.74 39.42
C GLY A 653 -2.74 -77.43 38.46
N LYS A 654 -2.47 -76.62 37.42
CA LYS A 654 -3.46 -76.34 36.35
C LYS A 654 -3.75 -77.59 35.51
N LEU A 655 -2.72 -78.33 35.13
CA LEU A 655 -2.88 -79.60 34.40
C LEU A 655 -3.73 -80.58 35.19
N LEU A 656 -3.46 -80.76 36.49
CA LEU A 656 -4.28 -81.62 37.36
C LEU A 656 -5.74 -81.15 37.44
N ALA A 657 -5.98 -79.84 37.50
CA ALA A 657 -7.34 -79.29 37.49
C ALA A 657 -8.07 -79.60 36.17
N SER A 658 -7.43 -79.38 35.01
CA SER A 658 -8.01 -79.70 33.69
C SER A 658 -8.26 -81.20 33.51
N LEU A 659 -7.37 -82.05 34.03
CA LEU A 659 -7.54 -83.51 34.06
C LEU A 659 -8.76 -83.92 34.90
N CYS A 660 -8.94 -83.31 36.08
CA CYS A 660 -10.11 -83.55 36.92
C CYS A 660 -11.39 -83.08 36.24
N THR A 661 -11.38 -81.92 35.55
CA THR A 661 -12.52 -81.44 34.77
C THR A 661 -12.88 -82.41 33.64
N LEU A 662 -11.89 -82.96 32.92
CA LEU A 662 -12.11 -83.95 31.86
C LEU A 662 -12.69 -85.27 32.38
N LEU A 663 -12.24 -85.73 33.55
CA LEU A 663 -12.80 -86.90 34.22
C LEU A 663 -14.25 -86.66 34.67
N VAL A 664 -14.57 -85.45 35.16
CA VAL A 664 -15.94 -85.04 35.50
C VAL A 664 -16.83 -85.03 34.24
N HIS A 665 -16.32 -84.56 33.10
CA HIS A 665 -17.04 -84.63 31.82
C HIS A 665 -17.39 -86.08 31.43
N GLN A 666 -16.45 -87.02 31.56
CA GLN A 666 -16.65 -88.41 31.19
C GLN A 666 -17.69 -89.10 32.08
N ARG A 667 -17.61 -88.92 33.40
CA ARG A 667 -18.45 -89.65 34.37
C ARG A 667 -19.81 -89.01 34.60
N PHE A 668 -19.84 -87.70 34.78
CA PHE A 668 -21.04 -86.99 35.23
C PHE A 668 -21.73 -86.17 34.14
N ARG A 669 -21.13 -86.09 32.94
CA ARG A 669 -21.65 -85.33 31.80
C ARG A 669 -21.98 -83.88 32.13
N CYS A 670 -21.23 -83.27 33.04
CA CYS A 670 -21.31 -81.86 33.40
C CYS A 670 -19.95 -81.19 33.19
N HIS A 671 -19.95 -79.85 33.09
CA HIS A 671 -18.73 -79.06 32.93
C HIS A 671 -18.47 -78.30 34.23
N VAL A 672 -17.29 -78.45 34.81
CA VAL A 672 -16.90 -77.78 36.06
C VAL A 672 -15.50 -77.21 35.92
N GLU A 673 -15.38 -75.89 36.00
CA GLU A 673 -14.08 -75.20 36.07
C GLU A 673 -13.55 -75.29 37.51
N LEU A 674 -12.40 -75.95 37.68
CA LEU A 674 -11.87 -76.28 39.00
C LEU A 674 -10.80 -75.30 39.46
N PRO A 675 -11.04 -74.49 40.50
CA PRO A 675 -9.96 -73.76 41.15
C PRO A 675 -9.07 -74.73 41.93
N GLY A 676 -7.78 -74.43 42.07
CA GLY A 676 -6.82 -75.32 42.77
C GLY A 676 -7.24 -75.73 44.19
N LYS A 677 -8.03 -74.90 44.89
CA LYS A 677 -8.58 -75.21 46.22
C LYS A 677 -9.68 -76.28 46.21
N ALA A 678 -10.35 -76.48 45.08
CA ALA A 678 -11.43 -77.47 44.92
C ALA A 678 -10.93 -78.84 44.47
N VAL A 679 -9.75 -78.91 43.86
CA VAL A 679 -9.22 -80.13 43.21
C VAL A 679 -9.17 -81.30 44.19
N ALA A 680 -8.73 -81.08 45.43
CA ALA A 680 -8.65 -82.13 46.45
C ALA A 680 -10.01 -82.76 46.80
N GLY A 681 -11.06 -81.94 46.91
CA GLY A 681 -12.42 -82.41 47.20
C GLY A 681 -13.04 -83.16 46.01
N VAL A 682 -12.78 -82.69 44.78
CA VAL A 682 -13.25 -83.36 43.56
C VAL A 682 -12.56 -84.69 43.32
N VAL A 683 -11.25 -84.79 43.57
CA VAL A 683 -10.51 -86.07 43.51
C VAL A 683 -11.08 -87.08 44.50
N SER A 684 -11.43 -86.64 45.72
CA SER A 684 -12.07 -87.51 46.73
C SER A 684 -13.39 -88.10 46.23
N ARG A 685 -14.24 -87.29 45.57
CA ARG A 685 -15.51 -87.75 45.00
C ARG A 685 -15.32 -88.62 43.75
N LEU A 686 -14.35 -88.33 42.90
CA LEU A 686 -14.05 -89.15 41.72
C LEU A 686 -13.58 -90.55 42.13
N ARG A 687 -12.82 -90.68 43.22
CA ARG A 687 -12.34 -91.98 43.73
C ARG A 687 -13.45 -92.98 44.07
N THR A 688 -14.62 -92.52 44.47
CA THR A 688 -15.73 -93.42 44.82
C THR A 688 -16.43 -94.00 43.59
N GLU A 689 -16.07 -93.58 42.37
CA GLU A 689 -16.61 -94.11 41.12
C GLU A 689 -15.76 -95.28 40.58
N ALA A 690 -16.43 -96.26 39.96
CA ALA A 690 -15.73 -97.34 39.26
C ALA A 690 -15.05 -96.81 37.98
N GLU A 691 -13.90 -97.41 37.61
CA GLU A 691 -13.13 -97.11 36.39
C GLU A 691 -12.39 -95.74 36.37
N MET A 692 -11.79 -95.36 37.49
CA MET A 692 -10.87 -94.20 37.57
C MET A 692 -9.39 -94.65 37.50
N PRO A 693 -8.48 -93.85 36.90
CA PRO A 693 -7.06 -94.19 36.87
C PRO A 693 -6.50 -94.33 38.30
N PRO A 694 -5.76 -95.42 38.61
CA PRO A 694 -5.23 -95.66 39.96
C PRO A 694 -4.17 -94.62 40.37
N THR A 695 -3.59 -93.91 39.40
CA THR A 695 -2.58 -92.87 39.58
C THR A 695 -3.14 -91.52 40.04
N LEU A 696 -4.47 -91.35 40.11
CA LEU A 696 -5.12 -90.06 40.43
C LEU A 696 -4.78 -89.54 41.84
N GLU A 697 -4.79 -90.41 42.85
CA GLU A 697 -4.52 -90.03 44.25
C GLU A 697 -3.02 -89.72 44.45
N SER A 698 -2.14 -90.56 43.89
CA SER A 698 -0.71 -90.34 43.89
C SER A 698 -0.34 -89.04 43.19
N ALA A 699 -0.92 -88.76 42.01
CA ALA A 699 -0.69 -87.51 41.29
C ALA A 699 -1.18 -86.28 42.08
N LYS A 700 -2.33 -86.36 42.76
CA LYS A 700 -2.84 -85.30 43.63
C LYS A 700 -1.89 -85.01 44.79
N GLU A 701 -1.46 -86.03 45.52
CA GLU A 701 -0.56 -85.88 46.67
C GLU A 701 0.79 -85.29 46.26
N SER A 702 1.35 -85.78 45.15
CA SER A 702 2.60 -85.26 44.59
C SER A 702 2.49 -83.81 44.12
N VAL A 703 1.41 -83.42 43.45
CA VAL A 703 1.19 -82.02 43.03
C VAL A 703 0.92 -81.11 44.25
N ALA A 704 0.20 -81.59 45.27
CA ALA A 704 -0.03 -80.83 46.50
C ALA A 704 1.26 -80.60 47.28
N ALA A 705 2.14 -81.62 47.37
CA ALA A 705 3.47 -81.49 47.98
C ALA A 705 4.36 -80.52 47.19
N ALA A 706 4.36 -80.61 45.85
CA ALA A 706 5.12 -79.72 44.99
C ALA A 706 4.66 -78.25 45.11
N LEU A 707 3.36 -77.99 45.28
CA LEU A 707 2.82 -76.65 45.50
C LEU A 707 3.15 -76.08 46.89
N GLN A 708 3.37 -76.92 47.91
CA GLN A 708 3.72 -76.48 49.26
C GLN A 708 5.23 -76.24 49.44
N HIS A 709 6.07 -77.07 48.81
CA HIS A 709 7.53 -77.03 48.98
C HIS A 709 8.28 -76.35 47.83
N GLY A 710 7.61 -76.09 46.69
CA GLY A 710 8.18 -75.41 45.52
C GLY A 710 9.14 -76.26 44.69
N THR A 711 9.35 -77.52 45.05
CA THR A 711 10.19 -78.49 44.32
C THR A 711 9.31 -79.52 43.62
N VAL A 712 9.54 -79.75 42.33
CA VAL A 712 8.83 -80.79 41.56
C VAL A 712 9.72 -82.02 41.48
N ASP A 713 9.26 -83.14 42.04
CA ASP A 713 9.97 -84.42 41.94
C ASP A 713 9.80 -85.04 40.55
N ASP A 714 10.86 -85.61 39.96
CA ASP A 714 10.79 -86.26 38.64
C ASP A 714 9.78 -87.42 38.58
N ALA A 715 9.61 -88.12 39.71
CA ALA A 715 8.60 -89.18 39.86
C ALA A 715 7.15 -88.61 39.86
N ALA A 716 6.96 -87.41 40.43
CA ALA A 716 5.67 -86.73 40.44
C ALA A 716 5.25 -86.28 39.03
N ALA A 717 6.19 -85.76 38.25
CA ALA A 717 5.94 -85.36 36.86
C ALA A 717 5.61 -86.58 35.98
N ALA A 718 6.29 -87.71 36.19
CA ALA A 718 6.00 -88.96 35.48
C ALA A 718 4.59 -89.50 35.80
N ALA A 719 4.19 -89.51 37.07
CA ALA A 719 2.85 -89.94 37.48
C ALA A 719 1.73 -89.05 36.91
N LEU A 720 1.99 -87.75 36.78
CA LEU A 720 1.05 -86.80 36.18
C LEU A 720 0.92 -86.99 34.65
N GLU A 721 2.01 -87.29 33.95
CA GLU A 721 1.97 -87.66 32.52
C GLU A 721 1.28 -89.00 32.28
N GLU A 722 1.48 -89.98 33.16
CA GLU A 722 0.78 -91.26 33.09
C GLU A 722 -0.73 -91.06 33.29
N LEU A 723 -1.13 -90.23 34.27
CA LEU A 723 -2.51 -89.83 34.44
C LEU A 723 -3.06 -89.12 33.20
N ARG A 724 -2.27 -88.23 32.58
CA ARG A 724 -2.65 -87.52 31.35
C ARG A 724 -2.87 -88.46 30.17
N ALA A 725 -1.96 -89.41 29.95
CA ALA A 725 -2.11 -90.42 28.90
C ALA A 725 -3.33 -91.32 29.13
N ALA A 726 -3.55 -91.76 30.38
CA ALA A 726 -4.69 -92.59 30.75
C ALA A 726 -6.03 -91.86 30.58
N THR A 727 -6.11 -90.59 30.98
CA THR A 727 -7.33 -89.78 30.83
C THR A 727 -7.66 -89.45 29.37
N LEU A 728 -6.65 -89.18 28.54
CA LEU A 728 -6.84 -88.97 27.09
C LEU A 728 -7.27 -90.27 26.37
N ALA A 729 -6.78 -91.43 26.79
CA ALA A 729 -7.22 -92.72 26.23
C ALA A 729 -8.69 -93.05 26.53
N LEU A 730 -9.26 -92.44 27.57
CA LEU A 730 -10.67 -92.60 27.96
C LEU A 730 -11.63 -91.63 27.22
N CYS A 731 -11.10 -90.70 26.43
CA CYS A 731 -11.80 -89.53 25.93
C CYS A 731 -12.11 -89.61 24.43
#